data_AF-A0A3B9N585-F1
#
_entry.id   AF-A0A3B9N585-F1
#
_cell.length_a   1.000
_cell.length_b   1.000
_cell.length_c   1.000
_cell.angle_alpha   90.00
_cell.angle_beta   90.00
_cell.angle_gamma   90.00
#
_symmetry.space_group_name_H-M   'P 1'
#
loop_
_entity.id
_entity.type
_entity.pdbx_description
1 polymer ?
#
loop_
_entity_poly.entity_id
_entity_poly.type
_entity_poly.pdbx_seq_one_letter_code
_entity_poly.pdbx_strand_id
1 'polypeptide(L)'
;MNKVLIEYIIRLFSIISNIYSSIPLANVKDFISSFLKKEFSNDVVKDFMILFEENYIKYSEVKTQTSDQQNLNSILLDLTREVNDKLPKQERFIILIRLLLFNKFLLRYPFHQSGNNIRLSDLLKQISIELNIDENEFLNCKSFIEEKLYNLRDKQDLLLLCEKKPFNFEINILEKKDFKGQLYFLIIKSINLILFYYKGNESVTLNNQIIFPENIYIFPNGANIRGDNIEPIYYNQILQRFLSEDTTHIVFKASNIDFRFKNSKNGIHDLNLSIESGQLIGIIGRSGVGKSTLLSLLNGSLKPHQGKVSINNFDINKDQKKLEGLIGFIPQDDLLIEELSVFKNLYLNAKLCFGDLSKIQIKEKVNQLLHDLDLLDVKDLKVGTALNKLISGGQRKRLNIALELIREPYILFADEPTSGLSSSDSEEIMQLFSEQTIKGRIVVMNIHQPSSDTFKSFDKILLLDKEGYPVYFGNPAESIPYFNTIAESFVTVADSCQTCGNINPESIFKILEERKVNKKGEFVSHRKIEPQKWHEYYKKKINETNVTKEIKKEIPQITFNRPNAIKQFLIFSERNFLSKFANKQYVMLAFLITPLLAIILALLSKHTSSDFDHYVLYGNENIPAYLFMGVIVALFVGLIISAEDIFRDRKILKRESFLRLNKISYLQSKIFFLFNLSAIQALLFVVLGNWILGIKGMNFYFWIILFSTFSFANIVGLLISSLFNSIVVIYILVPLFIVPQILLSGTMVPFDKLNEKVIHDEFVPVVGDVMASRWAYEALVVSQFKKNKFQKNYFKFDKQDSYARFNVLFLIPEIKETLNDLHDALREGNISEQQDNYLFLTNELKKLSVLNPIEGYEETSLDDLSYKDLNIIKEYLTKINSNFINTINKISIQKDSITHELIAQLGDIDKYNEFKNENSIKSLSELVLNRQSFKPFIKKNNKIIRKIEPIYHLANSRIGRAHFLASEKKIGSISISTIAFNTIILWLMTLIFCIFLIILFYRKF
;
A
#
# COMPACT_ATOMS: atom_id res chain seq x y z
N MET A 1 38.21 -4.96 20.16
CA MET A 1 38.01 -3.83 21.10
C MET A 1 38.58 -2.55 20.49
N ASN A 2 37.97 -1.41 20.78
CA ASN A 2 38.40 -0.08 20.33
C ASN A 2 39.81 0.26 20.88
N LYS A 3 40.72 0.79 20.04
CA LYS A 3 42.07 1.19 20.46
C LYS A 3 42.02 2.24 21.58
N VAL A 4 41.10 3.19 21.47
CA VAL A 4 40.92 4.28 22.44
C VAL A 4 40.56 3.73 23.83
N LEU A 5 39.67 2.74 23.89
CA LEU A 5 39.26 2.08 25.14
C LEU A 5 40.46 1.47 25.89
N ILE A 6 41.34 0.77 25.17
CA ILE A 6 42.50 0.09 25.78
C ILE A 6 43.53 1.11 26.27
N GLU A 7 43.77 2.18 25.50
CA GLU A 7 44.65 3.27 25.92
C GLU A 7 44.17 3.89 27.24
N TYR A 8 42.86 4.10 27.41
CA TYR A 8 42.29 4.59 28.67
C TYR A 8 42.45 3.58 29.82
N ILE A 9 42.20 2.28 29.58
CA ILE A 9 42.41 1.24 30.59
C ILE A 9 43.87 1.23 31.08
N ILE A 10 44.83 1.31 30.15
CA ILE A 10 46.26 1.29 30.47
C ILE A 10 46.67 2.54 31.26
N ARG A 11 46.21 3.72 30.85
CA ARG A 11 46.44 4.97 31.59
C ARG A 11 45.87 4.89 33.01
N LEU A 12 44.65 4.42 33.17
CA LEU A 12 44.02 4.22 34.48
C LEU A 12 44.80 3.22 35.34
N PHE A 13 45.23 2.09 34.77
CA PHE A 13 46.08 1.12 35.48
C PHE A 13 47.41 1.74 35.92
N SER A 14 48.05 2.57 35.08
CA SER A 14 49.32 3.24 35.43
C SER A 14 49.18 4.22 36.60
N ILE A 15 48.06 4.97 36.66
CA ILE A 15 47.77 5.88 37.77
C ILE A 15 47.48 5.10 39.05
N ILE A 16 46.62 4.09 39.00
CA ILE A 16 46.28 3.26 40.17
C ILE A 16 47.51 2.54 40.70
N SER A 17 48.37 2.01 39.82
CA SER A 17 49.62 1.37 40.23
C SER A 17 50.56 2.34 40.97
N ASN A 18 50.59 3.61 40.57
CA ASN A 18 51.35 4.65 41.27
C ASN A 18 50.75 5.04 42.63
N ILE A 19 49.42 5.10 42.75
CA ILE A 19 48.75 5.35 44.03
C ILE A 19 49.11 4.24 45.03
N TYR A 20 49.23 2.99 44.57
CA TYR A 20 49.51 1.80 45.38
C TYR A 20 50.90 1.21 45.10
N SER A 21 51.93 2.00 45.37
CA SER A 21 53.34 1.63 45.13
C SER A 21 53.90 0.53 46.04
N SER A 22 53.08 -0.10 46.90
CA SER A 22 53.49 -1.18 47.80
C SER A 22 53.65 -2.54 47.11
N ILE A 23 53.26 -2.64 45.84
CA ILE A 23 53.29 -3.88 45.05
C ILE A 23 54.47 -3.84 44.07
N PRO A 24 55.24 -4.94 43.92
CA PRO A 24 56.31 -5.00 42.92
C PRO A 24 55.79 -4.73 41.51
N LEU A 25 56.40 -3.77 40.82
CA LEU A 25 56.01 -3.38 39.46
C LEU A 25 56.07 -4.56 38.47
N ALA A 26 56.98 -5.52 38.69
CA ALA A 26 57.07 -6.74 37.89
C ALA A 26 55.75 -7.53 37.88
N ASN A 27 55.11 -7.69 39.04
CA ASN A 27 53.86 -8.44 39.15
C ASN A 27 52.69 -7.70 38.50
N VAL A 28 52.67 -6.37 38.57
CA VAL A 28 51.69 -5.53 37.87
C VAL A 28 51.86 -5.65 36.35
N LYS A 29 53.11 -5.61 35.86
CA LYS A 29 53.42 -5.80 34.44
C LYS A 29 52.99 -7.18 33.95
N ASP A 30 53.19 -8.23 34.75
CA ASP A 30 52.75 -9.58 34.41
C ASP A 30 51.22 -9.69 34.33
N PHE A 31 50.49 -9.04 35.25
CA PHE A 31 49.04 -8.98 35.20
C PHE A 31 48.55 -8.30 33.91
N ILE A 32 49.10 -7.13 33.59
CA ILE A 32 48.71 -6.36 32.39
C ILE A 32 49.11 -7.12 31.12
N SER A 33 50.30 -7.72 31.08
CA SER A 33 50.76 -8.54 29.95
C SER A 33 49.87 -9.76 29.72
N SER A 34 49.50 -10.47 30.80
CA SER A 34 48.58 -11.61 30.75
C SER A 34 47.18 -11.19 30.28
N PHE A 35 46.71 -10.02 30.70
CA PHE A 35 45.46 -9.43 30.23
C PHE A 35 45.51 -9.10 28.74
N LEU A 36 46.55 -8.40 28.27
CA LEU A 36 46.66 -7.97 26.87
C LEU A 36 46.89 -9.16 25.91
N LYS A 37 47.66 -10.18 26.31
CA LYS A 37 47.89 -11.39 25.50
C LYS A 37 46.63 -12.22 25.24
N LYS A 38 45.59 -12.05 26.06
CA LYS A 38 44.30 -12.71 25.83
C LYS A 38 43.51 -12.07 24.69
N GLU A 39 43.80 -10.83 24.34
CA GLU A 39 43.00 -10.04 23.38
C GLU A 39 43.79 -9.59 22.15
N PHE A 40 45.12 -9.52 22.22
CA PHE A 40 45.97 -8.98 21.16
C PHE A 40 47.14 -9.90 20.81
N SER A 41 47.64 -9.77 19.58
CA SER A 41 48.89 -10.39 19.13
C SER A 41 50.10 -9.82 19.88
N ASN A 42 51.15 -10.62 20.03
CA ASN A 42 52.35 -10.26 20.81
C ASN A 42 52.98 -8.89 20.44
N ASP A 43 52.90 -8.46 19.19
CA ASP A 43 53.47 -7.16 18.78
C ASP A 43 52.67 -5.98 19.32
N VAL A 44 51.34 -6.03 19.22
CA VAL A 44 50.43 -5.03 19.79
C VAL A 44 50.52 -5.00 21.32
N VAL A 45 50.73 -6.15 21.96
CA VAL A 45 50.97 -6.22 23.41
C VAL A 45 52.21 -5.42 23.81
N LYS A 46 53.29 -5.47 23.02
CA LYS A 46 54.51 -4.70 23.31
C LYS A 46 54.24 -3.19 23.30
N ASP A 47 53.55 -2.70 22.28
CA ASP A 47 53.22 -1.26 22.15
C ASP A 47 52.44 -0.75 23.36
N PHE A 48 51.46 -1.52 23.82
CA PHE A 48 50.65 -1.17 24.99
C PHE A 48 51.40 -1.30 26.32
N MET A 49 52.35 -2.22 26.42
CA MET A 49 53.24 -2.31 27.58
C MET A 49 54.22 -1.12 27.64
N ILE A 50 54.73 -0.66 26.49
CA ILE A 50 55.54 0.58 26.41
C ILE A 50 54.71 1.77 26.87
N LEU A 51 53.48 1.91 26.36
CA LEU A 51 52.55 2.96 26.78
C LEU A 51 52.30 2.93 28.30
N PHE A 52 52.13 1.74 28.89
CA PHE A 52 51.98 1.61 30.34
C PHE A 52 53.21 2.14 31.09
N GLU A 53 54.42 1.78 30.65
CA GLU A 53 55.67 2.19 31.30
C GLU A 53 55.90 3.69 31.22
N GLU A 54 55.69 4.30 30.05
CA GLU A 54 55.81 5.74 29.84
C GLU A 54 54.86 6.51 30.77
N ASN A 55 53.60 6.08 30.83
CA ASN A 55 52.61 6.71 31.71
C ASN A 55 52.93 6.44 33.19
N TYR A 56 53.38 5.25 33.55
CA TYR A 56 53.77 4.93 34.92
C TYR A 56 54.91 5.84 35.40
N ILE A 57 55.95 6.03 34.59
CA ILE A 57 57.07 6.95 34.89
C ILE A 57 56.55 8.38 35.03
N LYS A 58 55.78 8.86 34.06
CA LYS A 58 55.18 10.20 34.07
C LYS A 58 54.40 10.49 35.36
N TYR A 59 53.56 9.56 35.80
CA TYR A 59 52.76 9.74 37.02
C TYR A 59 53.58 9.49 38.30
N SER A 60 54.68 8.72 38.24
CA SER A 60 55.60 8.57 39.36
C SER A 60 56.38 9.86 39.65
N GLU A 61 56.77 10.62 38.62
CA GLU A 61 57.42 11.92 38.77
C GLU A 61 56.50 12.94 39.45
N VAL A 62 55.22 12.97 39.05
CA VAL A 62 54.17 13.80 39.68
C VAL A 62 54.02 13.45 41.18
N LYS A 63 54.12 12.17 41.54
CA LYS A 63 54.07 11.71 42.94
C LYS A 63 55.28 12.17 43.76
N THR A 64 56.46 12.29 43.15
CA THR A 64 57.70 12.72 43.83
C THR A 64 57.81 14.24 44.00
N GLN A 65 57.20 15.02 43.12
CA GLN A 65 57.27 16.50 43.15
C GLN A 65 56.30 17.15 44.14
N THR A 66 55.16 16.51 44.39
CA THR A 66 54.17 16.96 45.37
C THR A 66 53.83 15.76 46.25
N SER A 67 54.14 15.83 47.53
CA SER A 67 53.90 14.79 48.54
C SER A 67 52.40 14.52 48.83
N ASP A 68 51.51 14.71 47.85
CA ASP A 68 50.06 14.64 47.99
C ASP A 68 49.47 13.58 47.05
N GLN A 69 49.04 12.46 47.63
CA GLN A 69 48.17 11.48 46.95
C GLN A 69 46.88 12.11 46.39
N GLN A 70 46.47 13.27 46.92
CA GLN A 70 45.28 14.00 46.46
C GLN A 70 45.39 14.46 44.98
N ASN A 71 46.60 14.79 44.51
CA ASN A 71 46.82 15.20 43.11
C ASN A 71 46.69 14.05 42.11
N LEU A 72 47.06 12.83 42.47
CA LEU A 72 46.88 11.66 41.60
C LEU A 72 45.40 11.26 41.53
N ASN A 73 44.65 11.41 42.64
CA ASN A 73 43.22 11.14 42.66
C ASN A 73 42.44 12.13 41.78
N SER A 74 42.80 13.42 41.76
CA SER A 74 42.17 14.40 40.87
C SER A 74 42.45 14.09 39.40
N ILE A 75 43.71 13.80 39.04
CA ILE A 75 44.09 13.40 37.67
C ILE A 75 43.33 12.15 37.22
N LEU A 76 43.16 11.16 38.12
CA LEU A 76 42.37 9.97 37.84
C LEU A 76 40.93 10.34 37.50
N LEU A 77 40.26 11.13 38.36
CA LEU A 77 38.87 11.54 38.17
C LEU A 77 38.68 12.36 36.88
N ASP A 78 39.61 13.29 36.57
CA ASP A 78 39.57 14.07 35.32
C ASP A 78 39.72 13.19 34.08
N LEU A 79 40.62 12.18 34.11
CA LEU A 79 40.75 11.20 33.03
C LEU A 79 39.48 10.35 32.89
N THR A 80 38.82 10.05 34.00
CA THR A 80 37.52 9.34 33.99
C THR A 80 36.39 10.21 33.41
N ARG A 81 36.43 11.53 33.60
CA ARG A 81 35.48 12.45 32.97
C ARG A 81 35.70 12.55 31.46
N GLU A 82 36.95 12.60 31.02
CA GLU A 82 37.29 12.63 29.58
C GLU A 82 36.75 11.39 28.84
N VAL A 83 36.70 10.24 29.52
CA VAL A 83 36.12 9.00 29.00
C VAL A 83 34.63 9.17 28.63
N ASN A 84 33.87 10.00 29.35
CA ASN A 84 32.45 10.18 29.08
C ASN A 84 32.15 10.83 27.74
N ASP A 85 33.06 11.66 27.22
CA ASP A 85 32.86 12.36 25.95
C ASP A 85 33.32 11.51 24.76
N LYS A 86 34.15 10.49 25.00
CA LYS A 86 34.80 9.71 23.93
C LYS A 86 34.31 8.28 23.78
N LEU A 87 33.75 7.68 24.84
CA LEU A 87 33.37 6.26 24.83
C LEU A 87 31.87 6.07 25.11
N PRO A 88 31.19 5.14 24.40
CA PRO A 88 29.79 4.80 24.66
C PRO A 88 29.62 4.09 26.01
N LYS A 89 28.40 4.09 26.56
CA LYS A 89 28.10 3.56 27.90
C LYS A 89 28.57 2.11 28.11
N GLN A 90 28.42 1.24 27.12
CA GLN A 90 28.93 -0.15 27.17
C GLN A 90 30.44 -0.21 27.40
N GLU A 91 31.22 0.61 26.70
CA GLU A 91 32.69 0.64 26.84
C GLU A 91 33.11 1.19 28.21
N ARG A 92 32.33 2.13 28.78
CA ARG A 92 32.55 2.62 30.17
C ARG A 92 32.38 1.52 31.21
N PHE A 93 31.39 0.66 31.05
CA PHE A 93 31.23 -0.52 31.91
C PHE A 93 32.39 -1.50 31.77
N ILE A 94 32.91 -1.70 30.56
CA ILE A 94 34.09 -2.53 30.35
C ILE A 94 35.28 -1.96 31.14
N ILE A 95 35.51 -0.64 31.11
CA ILE A 95 36.54 0.01 31.94
C ILE A 95 36.32 -0.32 33.41
N LEU A 96 35.12 -0.11 33.93
CA LEU A 96 34.79 -0.40 35.33
C LEU A 96 35.09 -1.86 35.71
N ILE A 97 34.66 -2.81 34.88
CA ILE A 97 34.89 -4.25 35.08
C ILE A 97 36.39 -4.55 35.12
N ARG A 98 37.18 -3.97 34.21
CA ARG A 98 38.65 -4.14 34.21
C ARG A 98 39.31 -3.55 35.46
N LEU A 99 38.85 -2.39 35.91
CA LEU A 99 39.34 -1.77 37.15
C LEU A 99 39.01 -2.63 38.38
N LEU A 100 37.81 -3.20 38.45
CA LEU A 100 37.42 -4.11 39.53
C LEU A 100 38.23 -5.42 39.53
N LEU A 101 38.53 -5.96 38.35
CA LEU A 101 39.44 -7.11 38.22
C LEU A 101 40.86 -6.77 38.66
N PHE A 102 41.35 -5.58 38.32
CA PHE A 102 42.65 -5.11 38.78
C PHE A 102 42.68 -4.96 40.30
N ASN A 103 41.65 -4.38 40.90
CA ASN A 103 41.49 -4.33 42.36
C ASN A 103 41.53 -5.73 43.00
N LYS A 104 40.79 -6.71 42.45
CA LYS A 104 40.82 -8.10 42.94
C LYS A 104 42.24 -8.68 42.91
N PHE A 105 43.05 -8.33 41.91
CA PHE A 105 44.45 -8.70 41.85
C PHE A 105 45.29 -8.00 42.94
N LEU A 106 45.15 -6.68 43.12
CA LEU A 106 45.89 -5.91 44.13
C LEU A 106 45.62 -6.42 45.56
N LEU A 107 44.37 -6.77 45.86
CA LEU A 107 43.95 -7.30 47.17
C LEU A 107 44.56 -8.65 47.54
N ARG A 108 45.21 -9.37 46.62
CA ARG A 108 45.93 -10.62 46.93
C ARG A 108 47.23 -10.40 47.72
N TYR A 109 47.71 -9.15 47.83
CA TYR A 109 48.95 -8.82 48.53
C TYR A 109 48.68 -8.29 49.95
N PRO A 110 49.31 -8.88 50.99
CA PRO A 110 48.92 -8.69 52.39
C PRO A 110 49.26 -7.32 53.02
N PHE A 111 50.03 -6.45 52.35
CA PHE A 111 50.39 -5.12 52.87
C PHE A 111 49.27 -4.06 52.80
N HIS A 112 48.06 -4.45 52.39
CA HIS A 112 46.93 -3.54 52.19
C HIS A 112 46.15 -3.15 53.47
N GLN A 113 46.53 -3.64 54.66
CA GLN A 113 45.69 -3.51 55.86
C GLN A 113 46.11 -2.42 56.89
N SER A 114 47.20 -1.67 56.69
CA SER A 114 47.61 -0.65 57.68
C SER A 114 47.73 0.78 57.11
N GLY A 115 46.81 1.66 57.52
CA GLY A 115 47.02 3.12 57.57
C GLY A 115 46.30 3.97 56.51
N ASN A 116 45.35 4.81 56.96
CA ASN A 116 44.84 6.10 56.45
C ASN A 116 44.71 6.41 54.94
N ASN A 117 44.83 5.45 54.03
CA ASN A 117 44.48 5.64 52.63
C ASN A 117 42.97 5.44 52.44
N ILE A 118 42.33 6.34 51.71
CA ILE A 118 41.01 6.12 51.09
C ILE A 118 41.01 4.68 50.56
N ARG A 119 40.12 3.82 51.08
CA ARG A 119 40.08 2.42 50.65
C ARG A 119 39.87 2.45 49.15
N LEU A 120 40.63 1.69 48.35
CA LEU A 120 40.46 1.64 46.88
C LEU A 120 38.99 1.43 46.48
N SER A 121 38.20 0.78 47.34
CA SER A 121 36.75 0.67 47.21
C SER A 121 36.00 2.00 47.08
N ASP A 122 36.42 3.04 47.81
CA ASP A 122 35.78 4.34 47.87
C ASP A 122 36.16 5.17 46.63
N LEU A 123 37.42 5.03 46.18
CA LEU A 123 37.88 5.61 44.92
C LEU A 123 37.18 4.98 43.71
N LEU A 124 37.01 3.66 43.70
CA LEU A 124 36.24 2.96 42.64
C LEU A 124 34.77 3.38 42.63
N LYS A 125 34.19 3.69 43.79
CA LYS A 125 32.83 4.25 43.89
C LYS A 125 32.77 5.66 43.29
N GLN A 126 33.78 6.51 43.52
CA GLN A 126 33.86 7.82 42.88
C GLN A 126 34.02 7.70 41.35
N ILE A 127 34.88 6.80 40.88
CA ILE A 127 35.07 6.50 39.46
C ILE A 127 33.76 6.03 38.81
N SER A 128 32.98 5.17 39.47
CA SER A 128 31.69 4.72 38.92
C SER A 128 30.68 5.86 38.78
N ILE A 129 30.65 6.79 39.74
CA ILE A 129 29.81 7.99 39.68
C ILE A 129 30.24 8.88 38.51
N GLU A 130 31.54 9.13 38.37
CA GLU A 130 32.07 9.92 37.25
C GLU A 130 31.80 9.24 35.91
N LEU A 131 31.85 7.91 35.80
CA LEU A 131 31.49 7.16 34.58
C LEU A 131 29.98 7.12 34.28
N ASN A 132 29.15 7.76 35.11
CA ASN A 132 27.68 7.74 35.01
C ASN A 132 27.08 6.32 35.06
N ILE A 133 27.60 5.50 35.99
CA ILE A 133 27.15 4.13 36.25
C ILE A 133 26.28 4.12 37.50
N ASP A 134 25.14 3.42 37.43
CA ASP A 134 24.21 3.29 38.56
C ASP A 134 24.88 2.62 39.77
N GLU A 135 24.55 3.10 40.98
CA GLU A 135 25.18 2.61 42.21
C GLU A 135 24.87 1.13 42.48
N ASN A 136 23.66 0.66 42.16
CA ASN A 136 23.31 -0.74 42.35
C ASN A 136 24.04 -1.63 41.34
N GLU A 137 24.11 -1.23 40.07
CA GLU A 137 24.86 -1.97 39.05
C GLU A 137 26.37 -2.04 39.39
N PHE A 138 26.96 -0.95 39.90
CA PHE A 138 28.34 -0.94 40.41
C PHE A 138 28.53 -1.94 41.56
N LEU A 139 27.67 -1.89 42.59
CA LEU A 139 27.77 -2.77 43.75
C LEU A 139 27.55 -4.23 43.38
N ASN A 140 26.66 -4.52 42.43
CA ASN A 140 26.44 -5.86 41.92
C ASN A 140 27.65 -6.38 41.16
N CYS A 141 28.23 -5.58 40.26
CA CYS A 141 29.48 -5.93 39.56
C CYS A 141 30.62 -6.20 40.53
N LYS A 142 30.80 -5.33 41.53
CA LYS A 142 31.83 -5.49 42.56
C LYS A 142 31.64 -6.78 43.36
N SER A 143 30.43 -7.03 43.85
CA SER A 143 30.12 -8.21 44.66
C SER A 143 30.29 -9.52 43.87
N PHE A 144 29.93 -9.50 42.58
CA PHE A 144 30.10 -10.63 41.68
C PHE A 144 31.58 -10.92 41.37
N ILE A 145 32.38 -9.89 41.08
CA ILE A 145 33.81 -10.02 40.79
C ILE A 145 34.58 -10.48 42.04
N GLU A 146 34.24 -9.97 43.22
CA GLU A 146 34.81 -10.40 44.50
C GLU A 146 34.27 -11.75 44.99
N GLU A 147 33.36 -12.40 44.26
CA GLU A 147 32.71 -13.67 44.61
C GLU A 147 31.95 -13.65 45.95
N LYS A 148 31.54 -12.46 46.41
CA LYS A 148 30.73 -12.24 47.62
C LYS A 148 29.25 -12.16 47.25
N LEU A 149 28.71 -13.24 46.68
CA LEU A 149 27.36 -13.27 46.11
C LEU A 149 26.24 -12.95 47.12
N TYR A 150 26.47 -13.16 48.42
CA TYR A 150 25.52 -12.80 49.48
C TYR A 150 25.32 -11.28 49.65
N ASN A 151 26.25 -10.47 49.16
CA ASN A 151 26.19 -9.00 49.22
C ASN A 151 25.52 -8.36 47.99
N LEU A 152 25.04 -9.16 47.03
CA LEU A 152 24.30 -8.64 45.87
C LEU A 152 23.01 -7.95 46.31
N ARG A 153 22.79 -6.71 45.85
CA ARG A 153 21.55 -5.96 46.14
C ARG A 153 20.38 -6.56 45.37
N ASP A 154 20.57 -6.77 44.07
CA ASP A 154 19.53 -7.26 43.17
C ASP A 154 19.74 -8.74 42.85
N LYS A 155 19.30 -9.62 43.75
CA LYS A 155 19.45 -11.08 43.57
C LYS A 155 18.76 -11.64 42.32
N GLN A 156 17.78 -10.91 41.78
CA GLN A 156 17.09 -11.25 40.52
C GLN A 156 18.01 -11.16 39.29
N ASP A 157 19.10 -10.41 39.40
CA ASP A 157 20.05 -10.15 38.31
C ASP A 157 21.19 -11.19 38.27
N LEU A 158 21.15 -12.16 39.20
CA LEU A 158 22.03 -13.31 39.25
C LEU A 158 21.29 -14.56 38.79
N LEU A 159 21.93 -15.37 37.94
CA LEU A 159 21.47 -16.68 37.51
C LEU A 159 22.55 -17.73 37.81
N LEU A 160 22.16 -18.82 38.47
CA LEU A 160 23.01 -19.98 38.73
C LEU A 160 22.58 -21.15 37.85
N LEU A 161 23.52 -21.72 37.11
CA LEU A 161 23.33 -22.97 36.38
C LEU A 161 24.10 -24.09 37.08
N CYS A 162 23.39 -25.15 37.49
CA CYS A 162 23.93 -26.28 38.24
C CYS A 162 23.11 -27.56 38.03
N GLU A 163 23.64 -28.72 38.44
CA GLU A 163 22.94 -30.01 38.35
C GLU A 163 21.73 -30.09 39.29
N LYS A 164 21.91 -29.67 40.54
CA LYS A 164 20.90 -29.67 41.60
C LYS A 164 20.98 -28.38 42.38
N LYS A 165 19.82 -27.81 42.68
CA LYS A 165 19.68 -26.60 43.49
C LYS A 165 20.47 -26.71 44.81
N PRO A 166 21.47 -25.84 45.06
CA PRO A 166 22.07 -25.74 46.37
C PRO A 166 21.02 -25.20 47.37
N PHE A 167 20.97 -25.77 48.57
CA PHE A 167 20.00 -25.38 49.60
C PHE A 167 20.12 -23.87 49.91
N ASN A 168 18.97 -23.21 50.07
CA ASN A 168 18.83 -21.86 50.67
C ASN A 168 19.28 -20.62 49.88
N PHE A 169 18.97 -20.52 48.58
CA PHE A 169 19.17 -19.26 47.81
C PHE A 169 17.92 -18.79 47.05
N GLU A 170 17.52 -17.54 47.25
CA GLU A 170 16.55 -16.77 46.45
C GLU A 170 17.23 -16.17 45.22
N ILE A 171 17.64 -17.01 44.27
CA ILE A 171 18.31 -16.61 43.02
C ILE A 171 17.61 -17.31 41.84
N ASN A 172 17.66 -16.76 40.63
CA ASN A 172 17.24 -17.47 39.43
C ASN A 172 18.14 -18.71 39.22
N ILE A 173 17.55 -19.90 39.04
CA ILE A 173 18.31 -21.15 38.87
C ILE A 173 17.92 -21.83 37.57
N LEU A 174 18.93 -22.28 36.81
CA LEU A 174 18.78 -23.11 35.62
C LEU A 174 19.36 -24.50 35.88
N GLU A 175 18.49 -25.48 36.05
CA GLU A 175 18.90 -26.87 36.27
C GLU A 175 19.24 -27.55 34.94
N LYS A 176 20.46 -28.08 34.83
CA LYS A 176 20.91 -28.88 33.68
C LYS A 176 21.39 -30.24 34.20
N LYS A 177 20.65 -31.29 33.86
CA LYS A 177 21.01 -32.68 34.15
C LYS A 177 22.38 -32.96 33.52
N ASP A 178 23.21 -33.73 34.23
CA ASP A 178 24.53 -34.20 33.79
C ASP A 178 25.68 -33.17 33.75
N PHE A 179 25.48 -31.93 34.25
CA PHE A 179 26.56 -30.94 34.41
C PHE A 179 27.18 -30.96 35.82
N LYS A 180 28.41 -31.45 35.98
CA LYS A 180 29.04 -31.55 37.32
C LYS A 180 29.75 -30.27 37.79
N GLY A 181 29.38 -29.12 37.23
CA GLY A 181 29.93 -27.81 37.57
C GLY A 181 28.87 -26.76 37.92
N GLN A 182 29.31 -25.54 38.20
CA GLN A 182 28.48 -24.38 38.52
C GLN A 182 28.89 -23.19 37.64
N LEU A 183 27.92 -22.62 36.92
CA LEU A 183 28.10 -21.39 36.15
C LEU A 183 27.26 -20.29 36.78
N TYR A 184 27.89 -19.17 37.09
CA TYR A 184 27.23 -18.00 37.65
C TYR A 184 27.18 -16.92 36.58
N PHE A 185 26.01 -16.31 36.37
CA PHE A 185 25.78 -15.24 35.41
C PHE A 185 25.21 -14.01 36.12
N LEU A 186 25.77 -12.83 35.87
CA LEU A 186 25.24 -11.54 36.31
C LEU A 186 24.86 -10.72 35.09
N ILE A 187 23.62 -10.22 35.03
CA ILE A 187 23.19 -9.28 34.00
C ILE A 187 23.38 -7.83 34.47
N ILE A 188 23.90 -6.99 33.59
CA ILE A 188 23.93 -5.53 33.73
C ILE A 188 22.83 -4.97 32.83
N LYS A 189 21.65 -4.69 33.41
CA LYS A 189 20.42 -4.35 32.68
C LYS A 189 20.57 -3.11 31.82
N SER A 190 21.32 -2.10 32.28
CA SER A 190 21.44 -0.82 31.56
C SER A 190 22.16 -0.92 30.21
N ILE A 191 22.92 -1.99 29.99
CA ILE A 191 23.69 -2.21 28.75
C ILE A 191 23.55 -3.61 28.16
N ASN A 192 22.68 -4.46 28.74
CA ASN A 192 22.49 -5.87 28.39
C ASN A 192 23.80 -6.67 28.32
N LEU A 193 24.73 -6.42 29.24
CA LEU A 193 25.99 -7.16 29.32
C LEU A 193 25.87 -8.27 30.36
N ILE A 194 26.30 -9.48 30.01
CA ILE A 194 26.29 -10.61 30.93
C ILE A 194 27.73 -10.94 31.31
N LEU A 195 28.02 -10.89 32.61
CA LEU A 195 29.26 -11.40 33.19
C LEU A 195 29.04 -12.83 33.65
N PHE A 196 30.06 -13.68 33.50
CA PHE A 196 29.98 -15.03 34.03
C PHE A 196 31.33 -15.55 34.51
N TYR A 197 31.29 -16.54 35.41
CA TYR A 197 32.44 -17.35 35.77
C TYR A 197 32.02 -18.78 36.06
N TYR A 198 33.00 -19.69 36.00
CA TYR A 198 32.81 -21.12 36.15
C TYR A 198 33.49 -21.65 37.42
N LYS A 199 32.83 -22.56 38.13
CA LYS A 199 33.41 -23.37 39.22
C LYS A 199 33.15 -24.84 38.95
N GLY A 200 34.21 -25.63 38.78
CA GLY A 200 34.09 -27.07 38.55
C GLY A 200 35.34 -27.67 37.91
N ASN A 201 35.32 -28.98 37.74
CA ASN A 201 36.45 -29.74 37.21
C ASN A 201 36.27 -30.19 35.75
N GLU A 202 35.07 -30.05 35.18
CA GLU A 202 34.80 -30.36 33.77
C GLU A 202 35.39 -29.30 32.84
N SER A 203 35.85 -29.71 31.66
CA SER A 203 36.28 -28.79 30.60
C SER A 203 35.07 -28.04 30.06
N VAL A 204 35.12 -26.71 30.14
CA VAL A 204 34.11 -25.84 29.55
C VAL A 204 34.78 -24.93 28.54
N THR A 205 34.14 -24.70 27.40
CA THR A 205 34.60 -23.83 26.33
C THR A 205 33.59 -22.74 26.04
N LEU A 206 34.06 -21.52 25.75
CA LEU A 206 33.30 -20.38 25.23
C LEU A 206 33.67 -20.23 23.75
N ASN A 207 32.74 -20.43 22.82
CA ASN A 207 33.03 -20.40 21.38
C ASN A 207 34.25 -21.27 20.98
N ASN A 208 34.34 -22.48 21.57
CA ASN A 208 35.46 -23.42 21.45
C ASN A 208 36.81 -22.97 22.06
N GLN A 209 36.86 -21.88 22.83
CA GLN A 209 38.03 -21.50 23.64
C GLN A 209 37.88 -22.00 25.07
N ILE A 210 38.91 -22.61 25.64
CA ILE A 210 38.88 -23.15 27.01
C ILE A 210 38.66 -22.04 28.03
N ILE A 211 37.69 -22.24 28.91
CA ILE A 211 37.38 -21.38 30.06
C ILE A 211 38.07 -21.96 31.28
N PHE A 212 38.80 -21.13 32.01
CA PHE A 212 39.44 -21.55 33.26
C PHE A 212 38.52 -21.25 34.45
N PRO A 213 38.44 -22.15 35.45
CA PRO A 213 37.68 -21.91 36.67
C PRO A 213 38.06 -20.61 37.36
N GLU A 214 37.08 -19.97 38.02
CA GLU A 214 37.19 -18.74 38.83
C GLU A 214 37.65 -17.47 38.08
N ASN A 215 37.91 -17.57 36.78
CA ASN A 215 38.11 -16.40 35.93
C ASN A 215 36.75 -15.81 35.51
N ILE A 216 36.70 -14.49 35.45
CA ILE A 216 35.50 -13.74 35.04
C ILE A 216 35.60 -13.41 33.56
N TYR A 217 34.52 -13.71 32.84
CA TYR A 217 34.39 -13.54 31.41
C TYR A 217 33.16 -12.69 31.11
N ILE A 218 33.23 -11.95 30.01
CA ILE A 218 32.06 -11.33 29.39
C ILE A 218 31.44 -12.38 28.49
N PHE A 219 30.13 -12.62 28.57
CA PHE A 219 29.42 -13.51 27.66
C PHE A 219 28.99 -12.70 26.43
N PRO A 220 29.65 -12.85 25.26
CA PRO A 220 29.34 -12.04 24.10
C PRO A 220 28.02 -12.46 23.45
N ASN A 221 27.39 -11.52 22.76
CA ASN A 221 26.17 -11.77 21.99
C ASN A 221 26.45 -12.80 20.88
N GLY A 222 25.56 -13.79 20.71
CA GLY A 222 25.75 -14.91 19.78
C GLY A 222 26.74 -16.00 20.22
N ALA A 223 27.38 -15.85 21.39
CA ALA A 223 28.30 -16.86 21.91
C ALA A 223 27.57 -18.06 22.54
N ASN A 224 28.29 -19.17 22.64
CA ASN A 224 27.84 -20.35 23.35
C ASN A 224 28.89 -20.87 24.34
N ILE A 225 28.40 -21.48 25.41
CA ILE A 225 29.18 -22.22 26.39
C ILE A 225 28.90 -23.71 26.18
N ARG A 226 29.97 -24.51 26.06
CA ARG A 226 29.90 -25.97 25.86
C ARG A 226 30.76 -26.68 26.88
N GLY A 227 30.35 -27.86 27.29
CA GLY A 227 31.17 -28.79 28.06
C GLY A 227 30.95 -30.20 27.55
N ASP A 228 31.77 -31.15 28.02
CA ASP A 228 31.84 -32.50 27.46
C ASP A 228 30.49 -33.26 27.50
N ASN A 229 29.67 -32.98 28.52
CA ASN A 229 28.39 -33.65 28.74
C ASN A 229 27.18 -32.69 28.81
N ILE A 230 27.33 -31.43 28.39
CA ILE A 230 26.25 -30.44 28.44
C ILE A 230 25.86 -29.96 27.05
N GLU A 231 24.55 -29.85 26.81
CA GLU A 231 24.05 -29.14 25.65
C GLU A 231 24.59 -27.69 25.62
N PRO A 232 24.90 -27.15 24.44
CA PRO A 232 25.37 -25.76 24.32
C PRO A 232 24.39 -24.78 24.97
N ILE A 233 24.92 -23.92 25.83
CA ILE A 233 24.18 -22.84 26.48
C ILE A 233 24.43 -21.57 25.67
N TYR A 234 23.36 -20.99 25.12
CA TYR A 234 23.47 -19.80 24.27
C TYR A 234 23.18 -18.52 25.07
N TYR A 235 23.83 -17.43 24.67
CA TYR A 235 23.65 -16.11 25.29
C TYR A 235 22.18 -15.70 25.47
N ASN A 236 21.35 -15.83 24.42
CA ASN A 236 19.95 -15.42 24.48
C ASN A 236 19.09 -16.30 25.39
N GLN A 237 19.45 -17.58 25.60
CA GLN A 237 18.74 -18.43 26.57
C GLN A 237 18.92 -17.92 28.00
N ILE A 238 20.09 -17.38 28.31
CA ILE A 238 20.39 -16.77 29.61
C ILE A 238 19.71 -15.41 29.71
N LEU A 239 19.80 -14.58 28.68
CA LEU A 239 19.19 -13.25 28.65
C LEU A 239 17.67 -13.30 28.87
N GLN A 240 16.96 -14.22 28.22
CA GLN A 240 15.51 -14.40 28.38
C GLN A 240 15.07 -14.71 29.82
N ARG A 241 15.93 -15.33 30.64
CA ARG A 241 15.65 -15.63 32.04
C ARG A 241 15.71 -14.42 32.94
N PHE A 242 16.45 -13.39 32.55
CA PHE A 242 16.51 -12.13 33.25
C PHE A 242 15.41 -11.15 32.83
N LEU A 243 14.87 -11.32 31.63
CA LEU A 243 13.85 -10.45 31.04
C LEU A 243 12.41 -10.94 31.29
N SER A 244 12.22 -12.07 31.98
CA SER A 244 10.91 -12.66 32.22
C SER A 244 10.08 -11.86 33.24
N GLU A 245 9.62 -10.67 32.84
CA GLU A 245 8.30 -10.16 33.24
C GLU A 245 7.22 -10.93 32.46
N ASP A 246 5.97 -10.92 32.96
CA ASP A 246 4.75 -11.64 32.52
C ASP A 246 4.41 -11.55 31.00
N THR A 247 5.30 -12.00 30.14
CA THR A 247 5.13 -12.04 28.69
C THR A 247 4.67 -13.43 28.28
N THR A 248 3.53 -13.50 27.58
CA THR A 248 2.99 -14.76 27.07
C THR A 248 3.97 -15.40 26.10
N HIS A 249 4.51 -16.57 26.46
CA HIS A 249 5.46 -17.30 25.62
C HIS A 249 4.79 -17.83 24.34
N ILE A 250 5.37 -17.52 23.18
CA ILE A 250 4.87 -17.93 21.87
C ILE A 250 5.76 -19.01 21.29
N VAL A 251 5.11 -20.01 20.70
CA VAL A 251 5.75 -21.06 19.92
C VAL A 251 5.17 -21.05 18.52
N PHE A 252 6.02 -20.76 17.53
CA PHE A 252 5.71 -20.79 16.11
C PHE A 252 6.22 -22.10 15.50
N LYS A 253 5.32 -22.91 14.96
CA LYS A 253 5.63 -24.23 14.38
C LYS A 253 5.20 -24.32 12.94
N ALA A 254 6.08 -24.82 12.08
CA ALA A 254 5.75 -25.28 10.74
C ALA A 254 6.00 -26.80 10.69
N SER A 255 5.00 -27.57 10.28
CA SER A 255 5.06 -29.02 10.25
C SER A 255 4.77 -29.54 8.86
N ASN A 256 5.72 -30.32 8.31
CA ASN A 256 5.63 -30.99 7.01
C ASN A 256 5.24 -30.07 5.86
N ILE A 257 5.80 -28.86 5.80
CA ILE A 257 5.48 -27.90 4.75
C ILE A 257 6.05 -28.38 3.41
N ASP A 258 5.17 -28.67 2.45
CA ASP A 258 5.53 -28.87 1.04
C ASP A 258 4.77 -27.89 0.15
N PHE A 259 5.50 -27.25 -0.76
CA PHE A 259 4.95 -26.35 -1.75
C PHE A 259 5.74 -26.44 -3.05
N ARG A 260 5.06 -26.48 -4.21
CA ARG A 260 5.70 -26.51 -5.52
C ARG A 260 5.08 -25.50 -6.46
N PHE A 261 5.90 -24.86 -7.28
CA PHE A 261 5.39 -24.00 -8.35
C PHE A 261 4.81 -24.83 -9.49
N LYS A 262 3.76 -24.33 -10.15
CA LYS A 262 3.19 -24.99 -11.32
C LYS A 262 4.28 -25.16 -12.39
N ASN A 263 4.41 -26.39 -12.92
CA ASN A 263 5.38 -26.76 -13.95
C ASN A 263 6.86 -26.52 -13.59
N SER A 264 7.21 -26.53 -12.31
CA SER A 264 8.61 -26.39 -11.86
C SER A 264 8.95 -27.39 -10.76
N LYS A 265 10.22 -27.82 -10.72
CA LYS A 265 10.78 -28.59 -9.61
C LYS A 265 11.07 -27.72 -8.39
N ASN A 266 11.12 -26.39 -8.54
CA ASN A 266 11.38 -25.48 -7.44
C ASN A 266 10.18 -25.44 -6.48
N GLY A 267 10.49 -25.35 -5.20
CA GLY A 267 9.47 -25.36 -4.16
C GLY A 267 10.04 -25.10 -2.78
N ILE A 268 9.34 -25.59 -1.77
CA ILE A 268 9.84 -25.82 -0.42
C ILE A 268 9.48 -27.27 -0.10
N HIS A 269 10.47 -28.05 0.35
CA HIS A 269 10.35 -29.50 0.49
C HIS A 269 10.44 -29.95 1.95
N ASP A 270 9.37 -30.55 2.45
CA ASP A 270 9.24 -31.19 3.77
C ASP A 270 9.95 -30.45 4.92
N LEU A 271 9.59 -29.17 5.07
CA LEU A 271 10.16 -28.30 6.08
C LEU A 271 9.47 -28.52 7.43
N ASN A 272 10.28 -28.78 8.47
CA ASN A 272 9.86 -28.80 9.86
C ASN A 272 10.64 -27.74 10.64
N LEU A 273 9.91 -26.90 11.39
CA LEU A 273 10.46 -25.72 12.06
C LEU A 273 9.73 -25.50 13.39
N SER A 274 10.49 -25.19 14.44
CA SER A 274 9.95 -24.75 15.72
C SER A 274 10.78 -23.57 16.23
N ILE A 275 10.12 -22.43 16.45
CA ILE A 275 10.70 -21.17 16.91
C ILE A 275 9.95 -20.73 18.16
N GLU A 276 10.70 -20.23 19.14
CA GLU A 276 10.17 -19.78 20.42
C GLU A 276 10.35 -18.26 20.57
N SER A 277 9.57 -17.64 21.46
CA SER A 277 9.65 -16.22 21.81
C SER A 277 11.09 -15.77 22.06
N GLY A 278 11.41 -14.56 21.60
CA GLY A 278 12.72 -13.94 21.78
C GLY A 278 13.85 -14.55 20.94
N GLN A 279 13.53 -15.28 19.87
CA GLN A 279 14.52 -15.80 18.92
C GLN A 279 14.58 -14.95 17.63
N LEU A 280 15.80 -14.62 17.20
CA LEU A 280 16.14 -13.99 15.93
C LEU A 280 16.58 -15.06 14.93
N ILE A 281 15.79 -15.27 13.87
CA ILE A 281 15.98 -16.35 12.90
C ILE A 281 16.38 -15.77 11.54
N GLY A 282 17.50 -16.25 11.00
CA GLY A 282 17.99 -15.86 9.67
C GLY A 282 17.70 -16.94 8.62
N ILE A 283 16.94 -16.61 7.57
CA ILE A 283 16.78 -17.48 6.41
C ILE A 283 17.86 -17.11 5.38
N ILE A 284 18.73 -18.06 5.09
CA ILE A 284 19.94 -17.88 4.30
C ILE A 284 19.91 -18.83 3.10
N GLY A 285 20.37 -18.35 1.95
CA GLY A 285 20.35 -19.11 0.70
C GLY A 285 20.76 -18.23 -0.48
N ARG A 286 21.16 -18.85 -1.59
CA ARG A 286 21.46 -18.12 -2.82
C ARG A 286 20.20 -17.46 -3.40
N SER A 287 20.36 -16.53 -4.33
CA SER A 287 19.23 -15.96 -5.04
C SER A 287 18.45 -17.05 -5.81
N GLY A 288 17.12 -16.97 -5.77
CA GLY A 288 16.24 -17.90 -6.48
C GLY A 288 15.94 -19.25 -5.81
N VAL A 289 16.44 -19.53 -4.60
CA VAL A 289 16.19 -20.80 -3.88
C VAL A 289 14.82 -20.88 -3.17
N GLY A 290 14.00 -19.82 -3.22
CA GLY A 290 12.66 -19.82 -2.61
C GLY A 290 12.55 -19.14 -1.23
N LYS A 291 13.52 -18.32 -0.81
CA LYS A 291 13.50 -17.60 0.49
C LYS A 291 12.23 -16.74 0.70
N SER A 292 11.88 -15.87 -0.23
CA SER A 292 10.67 -15.03 -0.13
C SER A 292 9.38 -15.86 -0.22
N THR A 293 9.42 -16.98 -0.95
CA THR A 293 8.32 -17.95 -1.01
C THR A 293 8.11 -18.61 0.34
N LEU A 294 9.21 -18.99 1.01
CA LEU A 294 9.15 -19.54 2.36
C LEU A 294 8.57 -18.52 3.36
N LEU A 295 9.05 -17.27 3.37
CA LEU A 295 8.46 -16.23 4.22
C LEU A 295 6.94 -16.09 3.99
N SER A 296 6.51 -16.14 2.73
CA SER A 296 5.09 -16.05 2.37
C SER A 296 4.27 -17.26 2.84
N LEU A 297 4.87 -18.45 2.92
CA LEU A 297 4.23 -19.64 3.50
C LEU A 297 4.15 -19.53 5.02
N LEU A 298 5.21 -19.06 5.67
CA LEU A 298 5.28 -18.92 7.13
C LEU A 298 4.35 -17.82 7.66
N ASN A 299 4.20 -16.71 6.95
CA ASN A 299 3.32 -15.61 7.35
C ASN A 299 1.84 -15.79 6.92
N GLY A 300 1.52 -16.87 6.19
CA GLY A 300 0.16 -17.21 5.76
C GLY A 300 -0.33 -16.50 4.50
N SER A 301 0.52 -15.76 3.79
CA SER A 301 0.18 -15.15 2.49
C SER A 301 0.01 -16.18 1.37
N LEU A 302 0.75 -17.29 1.45
CA LEU A 302 0.64 -18.44 0.57
C LEU A 302 0.20 -19.66 1.39
N LYS A 303 -0.70 -20.46 0.82
CA LYS A 303 -1.12 -21.73 1.42
C LYS A 303 -0.19 -22.86 0.96
N PRO A 304 0.35 -23.69 1.87
CA PRO A 304 1.11 -24.86 1.48
C PRO A 304 0.21 -25.92 0.83
N HIS A 305 0.79 -26.81 0.02
CA HIS A 305 0.06 -27.95 -0.56
C HIS A 305 -0.11 -29.07 0.48
N GLN A 306 0.90 -29.28 1.32
CA GLN A 306 0.88 -30.20 2.46
C GLN A 306 1.47 -29.54 3.71
N GLY A 307 1.07 -30.03 4.88
CA GLY A 307 1.52 -29.50 6.16
C GLY A 307 0.68 -28.34 6.68
N LYS A 308 1.10 -27.78 7.81
CA LYS A 308 0.45 -26.63 8.45
C LYS A 308 1.44 -25.76 9.20
N VAL A 309 1.10 -24.49 9.35
CA VAL A 309 1.83 -23.53 10.18
C VAL A 309 0.92 -23.11 11.32
N SER A 310 1.44 -23.07 12.55
CA SER A 310 0.67 -22.79 13.75
C SER A 310 1.41 -21.92 14.76
N ILE A 311 0.64 -21.12 15.50
CA ILE A 311 1.08 -20.28 16.61
C ILE A 311 0.37 -20.79 17.86
N ASN A 312 1.10 -21.25 18.88
CA ASN A 312 0.53 -21.87 20.09
C ASN A 312 -0.57 -22.92 19.76
N ASN A 313 -0.31 -23.74 18.74
CA ASN A 313 -1.20 -24.77 18.17
C ASN A 313 -2.46 -24.27 17.41
N PHE A 314 -2.65 -22.96 17.23
CA PHE A 314 -3.67 -22.41 16.34
C PHE A 314 -3.14 -22.32 14.90
N ASP A 315 -3.90 -22.80 13.92
CA ASP A 315 -3.47 -22.86 12.52
C ASP A 315 -3.67 -21.49 11.85
N ILE A 316 -2.61 -20.92 11.25
CA ILE A 316 -2.66 -19.58 10.65
C ILE A 316 -3.69 -19.44 9.51
N ASN A 317 -4.01 -20.54 8.84
CA ASN A 317 -4.96 -20.56 7.72
C ASN A 317 -6.41 -20.81 8.16
N LYS A 318 -6.62 -21.52 9.28
CA LYS A 318 -7.95 -21.86 9.80
C LYS A 318 -8.41 -20.91 10.90
N ASP A 319 -7.54 -20.56 11.84
CA ASP A 319 -7.82 -19.73 13.02
C ASP A 319 -7.51 -18.24 12.79
N GLN A 320 -7.69 -17.80 11.54
CA GLN A 320 -7.32 -16.46 11.06
C GLN A 320 -7.82 -15.31 11.93
N LYS A 321 -9.02 -15.41 12.52
CA LYS A 321 -9.60 -14.35 13.37
C LYS A 321 -8.90 -14.26 14.74
N LYS A 322 -8.48 -15.39 15.31
CA LYS A 322 -7.81 -15.44 16.62
C LYS A 322 -6.37 -14.94 16.56
N LEU A 323 -5.75 -15.10 15.39
CA LEU A 323 -4.34 -14.76 15.15
C LEU A 323 -4.16 -13.39 14.46
N GLU A 324 -5.25 -12.63 14.32
CA GLU A 324 -5.21 -11.30 13.71
C GLU A 324 -4.32 -10.36 14.54
N GLY A 325 -3.49 -9.55 13.88
CA GLY A 325 -2.59 -8.61 14.55
C GLY A 325 -1.31 -9.21 15.16
N LEU A 326 -1.20 -10.53 15.35
CA LEU A 326 -0.01 -11.17 15.94
C LEU A 326 1.20 -11.18 14.99
N ILE A 327 0.96 -11.34 13.70
CA ILE A 327 1.99 -11.41 12.66
C ILE A 327 2.16 -10.04 12.03
N GLY A 328 3.40 -9.57 11.99
CA GLY A 328 3.83 -8.44 11.17
C GLY A 328 4.73 -8.85 10.01
N PHE A 329 4.67 -8.11 8.91
CA PHE A 329 5.48 -8.34 7.71
C PHE A 329 6.07 -7.04 7.15
N ILE A 330 7.40 -7.01 7.03
CA ILE A 330 8.17 -5.92 6.45
C ILE A 330 8.65 -6.37 5.06
N PRO A 331 8.12 -5.77 3.98
CA PRO A 331 8.54 -6.10 2.61
C PRO A 331 9.95 -5.54 2.29
N GLN A 332 10.58 -6.12 1.27
CA GLN A 332 11.85 -5.66 0.72
C GLN A 332 11.76 -4.20 0.22
N ASP A 333 10.72 -3.90 -0.57
CA ASP A 333 10.43 -2.56 -1.09
C ASP A 333 10.02 -1.59 0.05
N ASP A 334 10.52 -0.35 -0.01
CA ASP A 334 10.10 0.72 0.91
C ASP A 334 8.79 1.36 0.45
N LEU A 335 7.68 0.75 0.90
CA LEU A 335 6.32 1.12 0.57
C LEU A 335 5.82 2.28 1.44
N LEU A 336 6.26 3.49 1.09
CA LEU A 336 5.93 4.75 1.76
C LEU A 336 5.16 5.69 0.83
N ILE A 337 4.35 6.57 1.41
CA ILE A 337 3.69 7.65 0.65
C ILE A 337 4.67 8.82 0.56
N GLU A 338 5.27 8.95 -0.61
CA GLU A 338 6.43 9.81 -0.88
C GLU A 338 6.13 11.30 -0.71
N GLU A 339 4.89 11.74 -0.94
CA GLU A 339 4.49 13.14 -0.78
C GLU A 339 4.31 13.58 0.68
N LEU A 340 4.16 12.62 1.59
CA LEU A 340 3.88 12.86 3.00
C LEU A 340 5.18 12.93 3.82
N SER A 341 5.10 13.55 5.00
CA SER A 341 6.20 13.55 5.96
C SER A 341 6.36 12.20 6.65
N VAL A 342 7.52 11.98 7.27
CA VAL A 342 7.82 10.83 8.12
C VAL A 342 6.71 10.63 9.15
N PHE A 343 6.36 11.70 9.88
CA PHE A 343 5.29 11.70 10.87
C PHE A 343 3.93 11.35 10.25
N LYS A 344 3.55 11.97 9.12
CA LYS A 344 2.23 11.75 8.49
C LYS A 344 2.06 10.32 7.97
N ASN A 345 3.12 9.72 7.44
CA ASN A 345 3.11 8.30 7.04
C ASN A 345 2.75 7.42 8.23
N LEU A 346 3.48 7.57 9.34
CA LEU A 346 3.29 6.75 10.53
C LEU A 346 1.96 7.05 11.24
N TYR A 347 1.58 8.33 11.35
CA TYR A 347 0.35 8.76 12.00
C TYR A 347 -0.92 8.26 11.30
N LEU A 348 -0.98 8.32 9.96
CA LEU A 348 -2.14 7.82 9.21
C LEU A 348 -2.23 6.29 9.29
N ASN A 349 -1.10 5.59 9.27
CA ASN A 349 -1.05 4.14 9.49
C ASN A 349 -1.51 3.78 10.91
N ALA A 350 -1.04 4.50 11.94
CA ALA A 350 -1.44 4.30 13.32
C ALA A 350 -2.96 4.51 13.52
N LYS A 351 -3.56 5.52 12.87
CA LYS A 351 -5.03 5.71 12.87
C LYS A 351 -5.79 4.53 12.27
N LEU A 352 -5.21 3.80 11.32
CA LEU A 352 -5.80 2.57 10.76
C LEU A 352 -5.59 1.35 11.66
N CYS A 353 -4.67 1.43 12.62
CA CYS A 353 -4.35 0.36 13.57
C CYS A 353 -5.04 0.51 14.94
N PHE A 354 -5.44 1.73 15.31
CA PHE A 354 -6.00 2.05 16.62
C PHE A 354 -7.30 2.87 16.50
N GLY A 355 -8.43 2.18 16.48
CA GLY A 355 -9.78 2.77 16.36
C GLY A 355 -10.34 3.36 17.66
N ASP A 356 -9.81 2.93 18.81
CA ASP A 356 -10.27 3.29 20.15
C ASP A 356 -9.45 4.39 20.81
N LEU A 357 -8.23 4.62 20.32
CA LEU A 357 -7.36 5.65 20.87
C LEU A 357 -7.77 7.04 20.39
N SER A 358 -7.61 8.02 21.28
CA SER A 358 -7.78 9.43 20.92
C SER A 358 -6.66 9.90 19.98
N LYS A 359 -6.91 10.99 19.26
CA LYS A 359 -5.87 11.59 18.38
C LYS A 359 -4.60 11.95 19.16
N ILE A 360 -4.71 12.35 20.43
CA ILE A 360 -3.57 12.73 21.27
C ILE A 360 -2.72 11.51 21.59
N GLN A 361 -3.35 10.43 22.09
CA GLN A 361 -2.68 9.16 22.38
C GLN A 361 -1.99 8.57 21.14
N ILE A 362 -2.62 8.65 19.97
CA ILE A 362 -2.00 8.20 18.71
C ILE A 362 -0.76 9.05 18.40
N LYS A 363 -0.80 10.37 18.58
CA LYS A 363 0.38 11.24 18.35
C LYS A 363 1.51 10.93 19.32
N GLU A 364 1.20 10.70 20.60
CA GLU A 364 2.19 10.34 21.63
C GLU A 364 2.87 9.02 21.25
N LYS A 365 2.08 7.98 20.92
CA LYS A 365 2.61 6.68 20.50
C LYS A 365 3.49 6.78 19.24
N VAL A 366 3.08 7.60 18.27
CA VAL A 366 3.85 7.86 17.05
C VAL A 366 5.16 8.58 17.36
N ASN A 367 5.14 9.64 18.17
CA ASN A 367 6.35 10.39 18.53
C ASN A 367 7.32 9.53 19.35
N GLN A 368 6.81 8.71 20.27
CA GLN A 368 7.61 7.77 21.04
C GLN A 368 8.30 6.76 20.11
N LEU A 369 7.57 6.16 19.17
CA LEU A 369 8.19 5.23 18.22
C LEU A 369 9.21 5.92 17.30
N LEU A 370 8.96 7.17 16.89
CA LEU A 370 9.94 7.94 16.11
C LEU A 370 11.19 8.27 16.92
N HIS A 371 11.06 8.50 18.22
CA HIS A 371 12.19 8.68 19.12
C HIS A 371 12.98 7.38 19.28
N ASP A 372 12.31 6.26 19.55
CA ASP A 372 12.92 4.94 19.71
C ASP A 372 13.67 4.47 18.45
N LEU A 373 13.31 4.99 17.28
CA LEU A 373 13.90 4.64 16.00
C LEU A 373 14.85 5.70 15.44
N ASP A 374 15.20 6.72 16.22
CA ASP A 374 16.07 7.82 15.80
C ASP A 374 15.58 8.51 14.50
N LEU A 375 14.28 8.84 14.48
CA LEU A 375 13.57 9.51 13.39
C LEU A 375 12.87 10.79 13.82
N LEU A 376 12.98 11.18 15.09
CA LEU A 376 12.24 12.31 15.65
C LEU A 376 12.67 13.65 15.01
N ASP A 377 13.97 13.81 14.74
CA ASP A 377 14.54 15.02 14.13
C ASP A 377 14.08 15.23 12.68
N VAL A 378 13.79 14.13 11.97
CA VAL A 378 13.33 14.14 10.57
C VAL A 378 11.81 14.00 10.44
N LYS A 379 11.05 14.03 11.55
CA LYS A 379 9.60 13.74 11.56
C LYS A 379 8.79 14.61 10.60
N ASP A 380 9.18 15.87 10.42
CA ASP A 380 8.46 16.85 9.60
C ASP A 380 8.96 16.91 8.15
N LEU A 381 10.10 16.27 7.86
CA LEU A 381 10.62 16.15 6.50
C LEU A 381 9.73 15.22 5.66
N LYS A 382 9.53 15.60 4.40
CA LYS A 382 8.90 14.73 3.40
C LYS A 382 9.79 13.52 3.14
N VAL A 383 9.18 12.37 2.88
CA VAL A 383 9.93 11.15 2.56
C VAL A 383 10.64 11.29 1.20
N GLY A 384 9.95 11.85 0.20
CA GLY A 384 10.50 12.01 -1.14
C GLY A 384 10.50 10.72 -1.97
N THR A 385 10.81 10.88 -3.26
CA THR A 385 10.92 9.76 -4.20
C THR A 385 12.27 9.08 -4.05
N ALA A 386 12.41 7.86 -4.59
CA ALA A 386 13.72 7.18 -4.61
C ALA A 386 14.83 7.98 -5.34
N LEU A 387 14.45 8.83 -6.29
CA LEU A 387 15.37 9.67 -7.08
C LEU A 387 15.64 11.03 -6.41
N ASN A 388 14.62 11.63 -5.78
CA ASN A 388 14.73 12.88 -5.02
C ASN A 388 14.62 12.58 -3.53
N LYS A 389 15.67 11.98 -2.96
CA LYS A 389 15.74 11.60 -1.56
C LYS A 389 15.80 12.85 -0.68
N LEU A 390 14.84 12.97 0.24
CA LEU A 390 14.82 14.03 1.27
C LEU A 390 15.23 13.49 2.64
N ILE A 391 15.17 12.17 2.84
CA ILE A 391 15.68 11.43 3.99
C ILE A 391 16.69 10.38 3.52
N SER A 392 17.59 9.93 4.41
CA SER A 392 18.61 8.93 4.08
C SER A 392 17.99 7.54 3.79
N GLY A 393 18.77 6.65 3.17
CA GLY A 393 18.33 5.26 2.92
C GLY A 393 18.02 4.50 4.21
N GLY A 394 18.89 4.61 5.21
CA GLY A 394 18.69 4.03 6.55
C GLY A 394 17.42 4.59 7.22
N GLN A 395 17.22 5.91 7.21
CA GLN A 395 16.02 6.55 7.75
C GLN A 395 14.73 6.07 7.06
N ARG A 396 14.77 5.93 5.73
CA ARG A 396 13.63 5.41 4.96
C ARG A 396 13.30 3.97 5.35
N LYS A 397 14.33 3.13 5.54
CA LYS A 397 14.15 1.73 5.96
C LYS A 397 13.62 1.65 7.39
N ARG A 398 14.14 2.46 8.32
CA ARG A 398 13.63 2.57 9.69
C ARG A 398 12.16 2.99 9.71
N LEU A 399 11.75 3.97 8.91
CA LEU A 399 10.34 4.36 8.79
C LEU A 399 9.47 3.23 8.22
N ASN A 400 9.98 2.50 7.22
CA ASN A 400 9.29 1.34 6.66
C ASN A 400 9.05 0.25 7.72
N ILE A 401 10.04 0.02 8.60
CA ILE A 401 9.94 -0.88 9.75
C ILE A 401 8.97 -0.31 10.82
N ALA A 402 9.03 0.99 11.10
CA ALA A 402 8.17 1.68 12.07
C ALA A 402 6.68 1.47 11.79
N LEU A 403 6.28 1.55 10.50
CA LEU A 403 4.91 1.30 10.04
C LEU A 403 4.40 -0.10 10.40
N GLU A 404 5.30 -1.05 10.67
CA GLU A 404 4.95 -2.38 11.19
C GLU A 404 5.03 -2.46 12.71
N LEU A 405 6.10 -1.91 13.30
CA LEU A 405 6.34 -1.94 14.75
C LEU A 405 5.32 -1.17 15.57
N ILE A 406 4.65 -0.16 14.98
CA ILE A 406 3.62 0.63 15.66
C ILE A 406 2.48 -0.23 16.22
N ARG A 407 2.24 -1.41 15.62
CA ARG A 407 1.24 -2.39 16.03
C ARG A 407 1.69 -3.33 17.13
N GLU A 408 2.98 -3.33 17.47
CA GLU A 408 3.58 -4.25 18.43
C GLU A 408 3.31 -5.72 18.10
N PRO A 409 3.60 -6.20 16.86
CA PRO A 409 3.39 -7.59 16.51
C PRO A 409 4.31 -8.50 17.34
N TYR A 410 3.81 -9.69 17.67
CA TYR A 410 4.58 -10.67 18.43
C TYR A 410 5.50 -11.52 17.56
N ILE A 411 5.18 -11.66 16.27
CA ILE A 411 5.99 -12.36 15.28
C ILE A 411 6.22 -11.41 14.12
N LEU A 412 7.47 -11.06 13.84
CA LEU A 412 7.86 -10.13 12.80
C LEU A 412 8.63 -10.87 11.70
N PHE A 413 8.09 -10.82 10.48
CA PHE A 413 8.77 -11.31 9.29
C PHE A 413 9.38 -10.14 8.52
N ALA A 414 10.64 -10.21 8.13
CA ALA A 414 11.29 -9.16 7.34
C ALA A 414 11.98 -9.75 6.09
N ASP A 415 11.66 -9.23 4.91
CA ASP A 415 12.28 -9.68 3.66
C ASP A 415 13.42 -8.73 3.27
N GLU A 416 14.67 -9.21 3.37
CA GLU A 416 15.90 -8.47 3.02
C GLU A 416 15.96 -7.05 3.63
N PRO A 417 15.88 -6.91 4.96
CA PRO A 417 15.81 -5.60 5.62
C PRO A 417 17.11 -4.79 5.53
N THR A 418 18.25 -5.43 5.26
CA THR A 418 19.57 -4.78 5.15
C THR A 418 20.02 -4.52 3.71
N SER A 419 19.21 -4.90 2.71
CA SER A 419 19.58 -4.75 1.30
C SER A 419 19.67 -3.29 0.87
N GLY A 420 20.78 -2.93 0.21
CA GLY A 420 20.99 -1.58 -0.33
C GLY A 420 21.37 -0.52 0.71
N LEU A 421 21.72 -0.93 1.94
CA LEU A 421 22.21 -0.08 3.01
C LEU A 421 23.74 -0.11 3.13
N SER A 422 24.30 0.89 3.82
CA SER A 422 25.69 0.85 4.27
C SER A 422 25.89 -0.21 5.37
N SER A 423 27.14 -0.57 5.69
CA SER A 423 27.42 -1.53 6.76
C SER A 423 26.94 -1.03 8.12
N SER A 424 27.17 0.24 8.44
CA SER A 424 26.71 0.85 9.69
C SER A 424 25.19 0.91 9.78
N ASP A 425 24.50 1.34 8.72
CA ASP A 425 23.02 1.33 8.70
C ASP A 425 22.47 -0.10 8.86
N SER A 426 23.13 -1.10 8.27
CA SER A 426 22.71 -2.50 8.39
C SER A 426 22.85 -3.01 9.83
N GLU A 427 23.92 -2.63 10.52
CA GLU A 427 24.13 -2.95 11.94
C GLU A 427 23.07 -2.31 12.83
N GLU A 428 22.73 -1.04 12.60
CA GLU A 428 21.63 -0.35 13.32
C GLU A 428 20.28 -1.06 13.12
N ILE A 429 19.98 -1.49 11.89
CA ILE A 429 18.76 -2.27 11.60
C ILE A 429 18.78 -3.63 12.32
N MET A 430 19.92 -4.33 12.34
CA MET A 430 20.05 -5.60 13.06
C MET A 430 19.91 -5.41 14.57
N GLN A 431 20.47 -4.34 15.13
CA GLN A 431 20.30 -3.99 16.53
C GLN A 431 18.83 -3.75 16.86
N LEU A 432 18.10 -2.99 16.04
CA LEU A 432 16.66 -2.76 16.21
C LEU A 432 15.87 -4.07 16.28
N PHE A 433 16.18 -5.05 15.42
CA PHE A 433 15.54 -6.37 15.46
C PHE A 433 15.93 -7.18 16.70
N SER A 434 17.19 -7.12 17.11
CA SER A 434 17.66 -7.73 18.35
C SER A 434 16.89 -7.17 19.55
N GLU A 435 16.70 -5.85 19.63
CA GLU A 435 15.89 -5.19 20.65
C GLU A 435 14.42 -5.65 20.64
N GLN A 436 13.86 -5.99 19.46
CA GLN A 436 12.52 -6.61 19.40
C GLN A 436 12.51 -8.01 20.04
N THR A 437 13.56 -8.80 19.82
CA THR A 437 13.65 -10.15 20.41
C THR A 437 13.82 -10.12 21.93
N ILE A 438 14.55 -9.12 22.45
CA ILE A 438 14.67 -8.85 23.89
C ILE A 438 13.29 -8.59 24.51
N LYS A 439 12.37 -7.93 23.78
CA LYS A 439 10.97 -7.73 24.19
C LYS A 439 10.09 -8.99 24.06
N GLY A 440 10.68 -10.18 23.90
CA GLY A 440 9.98 -11.47 23.78
C GLY A 440 9.39 -11.77 22.41
N ARG A 441 9.64 -10.93 21.40
CA ARG A 441 9.09 -11.10 20.03
C ARG A 441 9.90 -12.12 19.25
N ILE A 442 9.24 -12.82 18.32
CA ILE A 442 9.91 -13.67 17.34
C ILE A 442 10.24 -12.80 16.13
N VAL A 443 11.47 -12.84 15.66
CA VAL A 443 11.86 -12.15 14.42
C VAL A 443 12.42 -13.17 13.44
N VAL A 444 11.85 -13.25 12.25
CA VAL A 444 12.32 -14.12 11.16
C VAL A 444 12.63 -13.23 9.97
N MET A 445 13.86 -13.28 9.46
CA MET A 445 14.24 -12.46 8.33
C MET A 445 14.99 -13.20 7.25
N ASN A 446 14.74 -12.84 6.00
CA ASN A 446 15.59 -13.24 4.89
C ASN A 446 16.80 -12.30 4.82
N ILE A 447 18.01 -12.85 4.74
CA ILE A 447 19.21 -12.06 4.44
C ILE A 447 19.91 -12.64 3.21
N HIS A 448 20.37 -11.72 2.35
CA HIS A 448 21.27 -12.01 1.26
C HIS A 448 22.70 -11.66 1.69
N GLN A 449 23.61 -12.65 1.71
CA GLN A 449 25.04 -12.47 2.04
C GLN A 449 25.29 -11.63 3.32
N PRO A 450 24.98 -12.16 4.52
CA PRO A 450 25.23 -11.44 5.76
C PRO A 450 26.72 -11.17 5.97
N SER A 451 27.06 -10.03 6.59
CA SER A 451 28.38 -9.85 7.20
C SER A 451 28.59 -10.88 8.31
N SER A 452 29.85 -11.10 8.71
CA SER A 452 30.16 -12.02 9.81
C SER A 452 29.43 -11.66 11.11
N ASP A 453 29.33 -10.36 11.43
CA ASP A 453 28.68 -9.90 12.66
C ASP A 453 27.16 -10.05 12.58
N THR A 454 26.56 -9.75 11.42
CA THR A 454 25.15 -10.03 11.15
C THR A 454 24.87 -11.53 11.26
N PHE A 455 25.73 -12.38 10.71
CA PHE A 455 25.59 -13.83 10.73
C PHE A 455 25.62 -14.38 12.16
N LYS A 456 26.50 -13.87 13.01
CA LYS A 456 26.60 -14.26 14.44
C LYS A 456 25.47 -13.74 15.31
N SER A 457 24.80 -12.66 14.90
CA SER A 457 23.68 -12.09 15.66
C SER A 457 22.44 -13.00 15.69
N PHE A 458 22.32 -13.94 14.76
CA PHE A 458 21.20 -14.87 14.69
C PHE A 458 21.27 -15.94 15.78
N ASP A 459 20.13 -16.22 16.41
CA ASP A 459 19.97 -17.37 17.29
C ASP A 459 20.05 -18.69 16.53
N LYS A 460 19.33 -18.73 15.40
CA LYS A 460 19.31 -19.85 14.48
C LYS A 460 19.26 -19.36 13.06
N ILE A 461 19.87 -20.12 12.16
CA ILE A 461 19.76 -19.93 10.72
C ILE A 461 19.05 -21.13 10.10
N LEU A 462 18.19 -20.85 9.13
CA LEU A 462 17.60 -21.84 8.22
C LEU A 462 18.26 -21.68 6.86
N LEU A 463 19.00 -22.70 6.44
CA LEU A 463 19.70 -22.67 5.16
C LEU A 463 18.94 -23.46 4.09
N LEU A 464 18.63 -22.77 2.98
CA LEU A 464 17.99 -23.34 1.79
C LEU A 464 19.01 -23.51 0.66
N ASP A 465 19.06 -24.71 0.07
CA ASP A 465 19.84 -25.02 -1.13
C ASP A 465 18.95 -25.01 -2.39
N LYS A 466 19.54 -25.26 -3.57
CA LYS A 466 18.89 -25.36 -4.87
C LYS A 466 17.58 -26.16 -4.80
N GLU A 467 16.60 -25.73 -5.61
CA GLU A 467 15.23 -26.27 -5.65
C GLU A 467 14.41 -26.06 -4.36
N GLY A 468 14.98 -25.45 -3.32
CA GLY A 468 14.29 -25.10 -2.07
C GLY A 468 14.29 -26.21 -1.03
N TYR A 469 15.32 -27.06 -1.05
CA TYR A 469 15.57 -28.04 -0.01
C TYR A 469 16.17 -27.36 1.24
N PRO A 470 15.57 -27.53 2.43
CA PRO A 470 16.22 -27.14 3.68
C PRO A 470 17.33 -28.13 4.00
N VAL A 471 18.52 -27.60 4.30
CA VAL A 471 19.74 -28.40 4.52
C VAL A 471 20.38 -28.19 5.89
N TYR A 472 19.98 -27.13 6.60
CA TYR A 472 20.43 -26.85 7.97
C TYR A 472 19.42 -25.98 8.72
N PHE A 473 19.15 -26.30 9.98
CA PHE A 473 18.46 -25.44 10.93
C PHE A 473 19.13 -25.55 12.30
N GLY A 474 19.67 -24.46 12.81
CA GLY A 474 20.42 -24.45 14.08
C GLY A 474 21.28 -23.21 14.25
N ASN A 475 22.13 -23.19 15.28
CA ASN A 475 22.96 -22.03 15.60
C ASN A 475 23.98 -21.74 14.46
N PRO A 476 24.27 -20.46 14.14
CA PRO A 476 25.22 -20.10 13.09
C PRO A 476 26.65 -20.59 13.33
N ALA A 477 27.13 -20.61 14.58
CA ALA A 477 28.49 -21.06 14.90
C ALA A 477 28.68 -22.58 14.65
N GLU A 478 27.59 -23.35 14.61
CA GLU A 478 27.60 -24.80 14.39
C GLU A 478 27.48 -25.19 12.92
N SER A 479 27.15 -24.26 12.04
CA SER A 479 26.89 -24.61 10.65
C SER A 479 28.15 -25.05 9.93
N ILE A 480 29.28 -24.35 10.09
CA ILE A 480 30.54 -24.72 9.41
C ILE A 480 31.04 -26.12 9.87
N PRO A 481 31.15 -26.42 11.18
CA PRO A 481 31.48 -27.77 11.63
C PRO A 481 30.56 -28.85 11.06
N TYR A 482 29.25 -28.59 11.02
CA TYR A 482 28.25 -29.51 10.46
C TYR A 482 28.54 -29.83 8.98
N PHE A 483 28.72 -28.80 8.15
CA PHE A 483 28.98 -28.99 6.72
C PHE A 483 30.35 -29.62 6.45
N ASN A 484 31.39 -29.26 7.19
CA ASN A 484 32.72 -29.85 7.04
C ASN A 484 32.74 -31.34 7.40
N THR A 485 32.07 -31.73 8.49
CA THR A 485 32.00 -33.13 8.93
C THR A 485 31.34 -34.02 7.88
N ILE A 486 30.27 -33.54 7.24
CA ILE A 486 29.54 -34.30 6.22
C ILE A 486 30.26 -34.28 4.87
N ALA A 487 30.84 -33.14 4.49
CA ALA A 487 31.51 -32.99 3.22
C ALA A 487 32.88 -33.69 3.17
N GLU A 488 33.45 -34.13 4.31
CA GLU A 488 34.85 -34.60 4.41
C GLU A 488 35.83 -33.58 3.80
N SER A 489 35.46 -32.29 3.86
CA SER A 489 36.22 -31.20 3.25
C SER A 489 36.93 -30.45 4.36
N PHE A 490 38.27 -30.50 4.35
CA PHE A 490 39.11 -29.68 5.21
C PHE A 490 39.11 -28.24 4.70
N VAL A 491 38.01 -27.53 4.90
CA VAL A 491 38.08 -26.06 4.89
C VAL A 491 38.98 -25.71 6.07
N THR A 492 40.20 -25.30 5.76
CA THR A 492 41.25 -24.95 6.72
C THR A 492 40.72 -23.97 7.75
N VAL A 493 41.23 -24.12 8.97
CA VAL A 493 41.12 -23.27 10.17
C VAL A 493 41.25 -21.74 9.92
N ALA A 494 41.55 -21.31 8.68
CA ALA A 494 41.61 -19.93 8.23
C ALA A 494 40.24 -19.22 8.06
N ASP A 495 39.12 -19.92 7.83
CA ASP A 495 37.79 -19.30 7.63
C ASP A 495 37.01 -19.04 8.93
N SER A 496 37.55 -19.51 10.07
CA SER A 496 37.08 -19.19 11.42
C SER A 496 38.26 -18.67 12.24
N CYS A 497 38.36 -17.36 12.43
CA CYS A 497 39.44 -16.75 13.21
C CYS A 497 39.39 -17.23 14.66
N GLN A 498 40.32 -18.10 15.09
CA GLN A 498 40.35 -18.62 16.47
C GLN A 498 40.59 -17.52 17.52
N THR A 499 41.24 -16.42 17.13
CA THR A 499 41.56 -15.28 18.00
C THR A 499 40.38 -14.32 18.19
N CYS A 500 39.55 -14.16 17.16
CA CYS A 500 38.55 -13.09 17.08
C CYS A 500 37.12 -13.56 16.80
N GLY A 501 36.90 -14.87 16.65
CA GLY A 501 35.58 -15.47 16.43
C GLY A 501 34.91 -15.08 15.12
N ASN A 502 35.67 -14.56 14.15
CA ASN A 502 35.16 -14.17 12.84
C ASN A 502 34.77 -15.41 12.01
N ILE A 503 33.56 -15.44 11.46
CA ILE A 503 33.04 -16.57 10.66
C ILE A 503 32.72 -16.03 9.27
N ASN A 504 33.32 -16.56 8.22
CA ASN A 504 32.95 -16.21 6.84
C ASN A 504 31.75 -17.04 6.37
N PRO A 505 30.54 -16.46 6.21
CA PRO A 505 29.34 -17.21 5.79
C PRO A 505 29.44 -17.77 4.37
N GLU A 506 30.30 -17.19 3.52
CA GLU A 506 30.50 -17.66 2.14
C GLU A 506 31.08 -19.07 2.07
N SER A 507 31.84 -19.47 3.10
CA SER A 507 32.45 -20.80 3.21
C SER A 507 31.39 -21.90 3.12
N ILE A 508 30.20 -21.68 3.72
CA ILE A 508 29.09 -22.64 3.67
C ILE A 508 28.62 -22.84 2.24
N PHE A 509 28.45 -21.74 1.49
CA PHE A 509 28.05 -21.81 0.09
C PHE A 509 29.13 -22.45 -0.78
N LYS A 510 30.42 -22.23 -0.47
CA LYS A 510 31.53 -22.89 -1.17
C LYS A 510 31.45 -24.41 -0.99
N ILE A 511 31.22 -24.89 0.24
CA ILE A 511 31.07 -26.33 0.55
C ILE A 511 29.87 -26.93 -0.21
N LEU A 512 28.71 -26.26 -0.20
CA LEU A 512 27.51 -26.72 -0.90
C LEU A 512 27.68 -26.80 -2.43
N GLU A 513 28.65 -26.07 -2.99
CA GLU A 513 28.93 -26.01 -4.43
C GLU A 513 30.14 -26.78 -4.89
N GLU A 514 30.84 -27.47 -3.99
CA GLU A 514 31.98 -28.29 -4.34
C GLU A 514 31.61 -29.27 -5.45
N ARG A 515 32.40 -29.26 -6.52
CA ARG A 515 32.19 -30.12 -7.69
C ARG A 515 32.88 -31.45 -7.48
N LYS A 516 32.26 -32.51 -8.01
CA LYS A 516 32.90 -33.83 -8.04
C LYS A 516 34.09 -33.80 -9.01
N VAL A 517 35.15 -34.53 -8.68
CA VAL A 517 36.31 -34.71 -9.56
C VAL A 517 36.22 -36.10 -10.21
N ASN A 518 36.44 -36.21 -11.53
CA ASN A 518 36.47 -37.50 -12.22
C ASN A 518 37.81 -38.23 -11.99
N LYS A 519 37.93 -39.48 -12.47
CA LYS A 519 39.16 -40.26 -12.38
C LYS A 519 40.37 -39.64 -13.11
N LYS A 520 40.16 -38.63 -13.97
CA LYS A 520 41.20 -37.88 -14.69
C LYS A 520 41.62 -36.59 -13.97
N GLY A 521 41.03 -36.26 -12.82
CA GLY A 521 41.33 -35.02 -12.09
C GLY A 521 40.55 -33.79 -12.57
N GLU A 522 39.59 -33.95 -13.49
CA GLU A 522 38.80 -32.84 -14.03
C GLU A 522 37.51 -32.65 -13.20
N PHE A 523 37.11 -31.40 -13.00
CA PHE A 523 35.84 -31.07 -12.35
C PHE A 523 34.67 -31.43 -13.25
N VAL A 524 33.80 -32.32 -12.78
CA VAL A 524 32.54 -32.67 -13.45
C VAL A 524 31.51 -31.59 -13.15
N SER A 525 30.53 -31.41 -14.04
CA SER A 525 29.44 -30.43 -13.90
C SER A 525 28.49 -30.70 -12.73
N HIS A 526 28.58 -31.88 -12.10
CA HIS A 526 27.75 -32.29 -10.96
C HIS A 526 28.41 -31.96 -9.61
N ARG A 527 27.57 -31.62 -8.62
CA ARG A 527 28.02 -31.36 -7.25
C ARG A 527 28.55 -32.64 -6.60
N LYS A 528 29.44 -32.50 -5.61
CA LYS A 528 29.94 -33.59 -4.78
C LYS A 528 28.79 -34.26 -4.01
N ILE A 529 27.94 -33.45 -3.41
CA ILE A 529 26.72 -33.86 -2.70
C ILE A 529 25.53 -33.12 -3.32
N GLU A 530 24.50 -33.87 -3.73
CA GLU A 530 23.28 -33.33 -4.31
C GLU A 530 22.34 -32.74 -3.24
N PRO A 531 21.52 -31.71 -3.53
CA PRO A 531 20.64 -31.06 -2.55
C PRO A 531 19.71 -32.01 -1.80
N GLN A 532 19.23 -33.07 -2.47
CA GLN A 532 18.38 -34.10 -1.88
C GLN A 532 19.08 -34.87 -0.76
N LYS A 533 20.38 -35.19 -0.93
CA LYS A 533 21.17 -35.88 0.09
C LYS A 533 21.45 -34.98 1.28
N TRP A 534 21.74 -33.69 1.05
CA TRP A 534 21.86 -32.72 2.13
C TRP A 534 20.58 -32.63 2.98
N HIS A 535 19.42 -32.68 2.32
CA HIS A 535 18.13 -32.69 2.99
C HIS A 535 17.87 -33.95 3.82
N GLU A 536 18.36 -35.12 3.38
CA GLU A 536 18.29 -36.36 4.17
C GLU A 536 19.09 -36.26 5.49
N TYR A 537 20.31 -35.69 5.44
CA TYR A 537 21.10 -35.43 6.65
C TYR A 537 20.40 -34.44 7.59
N TYR A 538 19.81 -33.38 7.04
CA TYR A 538 19.00 -32.42 7.77
C TYR A 538 17.82 -33.08 8.51
N LYS A 539 17.09 -33.98 7.83
CA LYS A 539 15.95 -34.71 8.42
C LYS A 539 16.37 -35.59 9.60
N LYS A 540 17.50 -36.28 9.49
CA LYS A 540 18.04 -37.08 10.59
C LYS A 540 18.29 -36.22 11.83
N LYS A 541 18.98 -35.08 11.67
CA LYS A 541 19.29 -34.15 12.76
C LYS A 541 18.04 -33.56 13.43
N ILE A 542 17.00 -33.21 12.66
CA ILE A 542 15.77 -32.63 13.22
C ILE A 542 14.92 -33.66 13.96
N ASN A 543 14.83 -34.89 13.45
CA ASN A 543 14.04 -35.93 14.10
C ASN A 543 14.60 -36.30 15.48
N GLU A 544 15.92 -36.19 15.67
CA GLU A 544 16.58 -36.41 16.96
C GLU A 544 16.32 -35.30 17.99
N THR A 545 16.01 -34.07 17.54
CA THR A 545 15.84 -32.89 18.40
C THR A 545 14.37 -32.57 18.76
N ASN A 546 13.40 -33.19 18.09
CA ASN A 546 11.97 -32.96 18.33
C ASN A 546 11.43 -33.72 19.57
N VAL A 547 11.91 -33.39 20.77
CA VAL A 547 11.21 -33.74 22.02
C VAL A 547 10.12 -32.69 22.25
N THR A 548 8.87 -33.06 21.98
CA THR A 548 7.69 -32.18 22.09
C THR A 548 7.41 -31.80 23.55
N LYS A 549 7.80 -30.60 23.98
CA LYS A 549 7.20 -29.97 25.16
C LYS A 549 5.73 -29.65 24.89
N GLU A 550 4.84 -29.95 25.84
CA GLU A 550 3.43 -29.54 25.79
C GLU A 550 3.33 -28.01 25.82
N ILE A 551 2.67 -27.43 24.82
CA ILE A 551 2.54 -25.97 24.67
C ILE A 551 1.16 -25.56 25.18
N LYS A 552 1.13 -24.61 26.13
CA LYS A 552 -0.10 -23.97 26.61
C LYS A 552 -0.82 -23.26 25.46
N LYS A 553 -2.15 -23.41 25.35
CA LYS A 553 -2.99 -22.86 24.27
C LYS A 553 -3.43 -21.41 24.51
N GLU A 554 -2.60 -20.58 25.13
CA GLU A 554 -2.94 -19.17 25.37
C GLU A 554 -2.41 -18.30 24.23
N ILE A 555 -3.21 -17.35 23.77
CA ILE A 555 -2.83 -16.37 22.76
C ILE A 555 -2.58 -15.04 23.47
N PRO A 556 -1.51 -14.30 23.15
CA PRO A 556 -1.27 -12.98 23.71
C PRO A 556 -2.42 -12.02 23.44
N GLN A 557 -2.68 -11.12 24.39
CA GLN A 557 -3.54 -9.97 24.11
C GLN A 557 -2.80 -8.99 23.18
N ILE A 558 -3.49 -8.57 22.12
CA ILE A 558 -2.98 -7.59 21.15
C ILE A 558 -3.56 -6.20 21.45
N THR A 559 -2.73 -5.17 21.31
CA THR A 559 -3.14 -3.76 21.43
C THR A 559 -3.82 -3.22 20.18
N PHE A 560 -3.77 -3.98 19.09
CA PHE A 560 -4.37 -3.63 17.79
C PHE A 560 -5.91 -3.69 17.86
N ASN A 561 -6.56 -2.57 17.59
CA ASN A 561 -8.00 -2.54 17.33
C ASN A 561 -8.31 -1.70 16.10
N ARG A 562 -8.88 -2.34 15.08
CA ARG A 562 -9.17 -1.71 13.81
C ARG A 562 -10.38 -0.76 13.92
N PRO A 563 -10.32 0.47 13.36
CA PRO A 563 -11.46 1.37 13.30
C PRO A 563 -12.64 0.78 12.51
N ASN A 564 -13.86 1.30 12.71
CA ASN A 564 -15.01 0.90 11.90
C ASN A 564 -14.89 1.35 10.42
N ALA A 565 -15.77 0.83 9.55
CA ALA A 565 -15.74 1.13 8.11
C ALA A 565 -15.82 2.63 7.78
N ILE A 566 -16.60 3.40 8.54
CA ILE A 566 -16.79 4.85 8.32
C ILE A 566 -15.53 5.63 8.73
N LYS A 567 -14.96 5.34 9.90
CA LYS A 567 -13.68 5.90 10.35
C LYS A 567 -12.57 5.57 9.34
N GLN A 568 -12.52 4.33 8.83
CA GLN A 568 -11.57 3.95 7.77
C GLN A 568 -11.77 4.79 6.50
N PHE A 569 -13.00 4.99 6.03
CA PHE A 569 -13.30 5.83 4.88
C PHE A 569 -12.79 7.27 5.09
N LEU A 570 -13.01 7.84 6.28
CA LEU A 570 -12.53 9.18 6.62
C LEU A 570 -11.00 9.25 6.64
N ILE A 571 -10.32 8.24 7.20
CA ILE A 571 -8.85 8.18 7.25
C ILE A 571 -8.26 8.02 5.85
N PHE A 572 -8.82 7.12 5.02
CA PHE A 572 -8.38 6.96 3.63
C PHE A 572 -8.62 8.22 2.81
N SER A 573 -9.75 8.90 3.05
CA SER A 573 -10.04 10.19 2.41
C SER A 573 -9.00 11.22 2.82
N GLU A 574 -8.77 11.43 4.12
CA GLU A 574 -7.73 12.33 4.65
C GLU A 574 -6.36 12.02 4.03
N ARG A 575 -5.97 10.75 3.98
CA ARG A 575 -4.73 10.30 3.33
C ARG A 575 -4.66 10.68 1.86
N ASN A 576 -5.74 10.43 1.11
CA ASN A 576 -5.81 10.72 -0.32
C ASN A 576 -5.74 12.22 -0.59
N PHE A 577 -6.49 13.03 0.16
CA PHE A 577 -6.42 14.49 0.10
C PHE A 577 -5.01 14.99 0.43
N LEU A 578 -4.43 14.57 1.55
CA LEU A 578 -3.10 15.05 1.96
C LEU A 578 -2.00 14.66 0.96
N SER A 579 -2.00 13.44 0.44
CA SER A 579 -1.00 12.99 -0.55
C SER A 579 -1.14 13.76 -1.87
N LYS A 580 -2.37 13.90 -2.40
CA LYS A 580 -2.62 14.59 -3.67
C LYS A 580 -2.35 16.09 -3.56
N PHE A 581 -2.79 16.76 -2.49
CA PHE A 581 -2.54 18.19 -2.29
C PHE A 581 -1.09 18.53 -1.95
N ALA A 582 -0.33 17.58 -1.38
CA ALA A 582 1.10 17.76 -1.17
C ALA A 582 1.91 17.74 -2.49
N ASN A 583 1.34 17.22 -3.58
CA ASN A 583 1.91 17.25 -4.92
C ASN A 583 1.45 18.50 -5.69
N LYS A 584 2.27 19.55 -5.67
CA LYS A 584 1.97 20.84 -6.33
C LYS A 584 1.73 20.69 -7.84
N GLN A 585 2.50 19.83 -8.52
CA GLN A 585 2.35 19.61 -9.96
C GLN A 585 1.00 18.97 -10.29
N TYR A 586 0.63 17.93 -9.54
CA TYR A 586 -0.68 17.29 -9.69
C TYR A 586 -1.82 18.28 -9.47
N VAL A 587 -1.81 19.04 -8.37
CA VAL A 587 -2.86 20.03 -8.06
C VAL A 587 -2.96 21.07 -9.17
N MET A 588 -1.83 21.63 -9.60
CA MET A 588 -1.79 22.62 -10.67
C MET A 588 -2.42 22.07 -11.95
N LEU A 589 -1.99 20.88 -12.41
CA LEU A 589 -2.52 20.26 -13.62
C LEU A 589 -4.01 19.92 -13.49
N ALA A 590 -4.42 19.33 -12.36
CA ALA A 590 -5.79 18.91 -12.13
C ALA A 590 -6.78 20.08 -12.18
N PHE A 591 -6.42 21.25 -11.62
CA PHE A 591 -7.30 22.42 -11.64
C PHE A 591 -7.14 23.30 -12.88
N LEU A 592 -6.00 23.28 -13.59
CA LEU A 592 -5.75 24.18 -14.72
C LEU A 592 -6.14 23.58 -16.08
N ILE A 593 -6.03 22.26 -16.26
CA ILE A 593 -6.24 21.62 -17.57
C ILE A 593 -7.66 21.87 -18.12
N THR A 594 -8.67 21.78 -17.25
CA THR A 594 -10.07 21.90 -17.66
C THR A 594 -10.47 23.35 -17.99
N PRO A 595 -10.15 24.35 -17.14
CA PRO A 595 -10.30 25.76 -17.50
C PRO A 595 -9.58 26.16 -18.79
N LEU A 596 -8.35 25.70 -18.97
CA LEU A 596 -7.56 26.01 -20.16
C LEU A 596 -8.23 25.47 -21.42
N LEU A 597 -8.68 24.21 -21.40
CA LEU A 597 -9.44 23.62 -22.50
C LEU A 597 -10.77 24.32 -22.74
N ALA A 598 -11.46 24.76 -21.68
CA ALA A 598 -12.70 25.53 -21.81
C ALA A 598 -12.45 26.86 -22.54
N ILE A 599 -11.40 27.59 -22.17
CA ILE A 599 -11.01 28.85 -22.81
C ILE A 599 -10.64 28.62 -24.27
N ILE A 600 -9.78 27.64 -24.56
CA ILE A 600 -9.35 27.32 -25.93
C ILE A 600 -10.56 26.97 -26.80
N LEU A 601 -11.41 26.04 -26.34
CA LEU A 601 -12.58 25.62 -27.10
C LEU A 601 -13.58 26.75 -27.29
N ALA A 602 -13.84 27.55 -26.26
CA ALA A 602 -14.79 28.66 -26.35
C ALA A 602 -14.29 29.78 -27.27
N LEU A 603 -13.00 30.12 -27.23
CA LEU A 603 -12.41 31.12 -28.13
C LEU A 603 -12.43 30.65 -29.58
N LEU A 604 -12.04 29.40 -29.86
CA LEU A 604 -12.07 28.83 -31.21
C LEU A 604 -13.51 28.66 -31.74
N SER A 605 -14.47 28.42 -30.85
CA SER A 605 -15.89 28.28 -31.22
C SER A 605 -16.63 29.62 -31.28
N LYS A 606 -16.01 30.74 -30.90
CA LYS A 606 -16.65 32.06 -30.93
C LYS A 606 -16.58 32.63 -32.34
N HIS A 607 -17.58 32.30 -33.15
CA HIS A 607 -17.68 32.75 -34.54
C HIS A 607 -18.79 33.80 -34.72
N THR A 608 -18.48 34.87 -35.46
CA THR A 608 -19.44 35.88 -35.90
C THR A 608 -19.85 35.55 -37.33
N SER A 609 -21.12 35.22 -37.54
CA SER A 609 -21.66 34.98 -38.88
C SER A 609 -21.66 36.26 -39.72
N SER A 610 -21.60 36.13 -41.04
CA SER A 610 -21.71 37.24 -42.01
C SER A 610 -23.00 38.06 -41.87
N ASP A 611 -24.03 37.49 -41.25
CA ASP A 611 -25.35 38.11 -41.07
C ASP A 611 -25.36 39.23 -39.99
N PHE A 612 -24.29 39.41 -39.20
CA PHE A 612 -24.23 40.40 -38.11
C PHE A 612 -22.88 41.14 -38.06
N ASP A 613 -22.90 42.44 -37.74
CA ASP A 613 -21.69 43.28 -37.63
C ASP A 613 -20.84 43.01 -36.37
N HIS A 614 -21.43 42.36 -35.36
CA HIS A 614 -20.79 42.02 -34.10
C HIS A 614 -21.20 40.61 -33.65
N TYR A 615 -20.49 40.06 -32.66
CA TYR A 615 -20.78 38.72 -32.16
C TYR A 615 -22.19 38.64 -31.56
N VAL A 616 -23.01 37.76 -32.15
CA VAL A 616 -24.36 37.44 -31.68
C VAL A 616 -24.46 35.94 -31.48
N LEU A 617 -24.94 35.50 -30.30
CA LEU A 617 -25.05 34.08 -29.97
C LEU A 617 -25.91 33.31 -30.99
N TYR A 618 -27.00 33.92 -31.47
CA TYR A 618 -27.88 33.33 -32.47
C TYR A 618 -27.19 32.94 -33.78
N GLY A 619 -26.27 33.77 -34.26
CA GLY A 619 -25.51 33.53 -35.49
C GLY A 619 -24.34 32.55 -35.33
N ASN A 620 -24.00 32.12 -34.11
CA ASN A 620 -22.84 31.27 -33.91
C ASN A 620 -23.10 29.82 -34.38
N GLU A 621 -22.42 29.42 -35.45
CA GLU A 621 -22.54 28.09 -36.05
C GLU A 621 -21.85 26.98 -35.26
N ASN A 622 -20.87 27.32 -34.43
CA ASN A 622 -19.97 26.37 -33.79
C ASN A 622 -20.46 25.86 -32.42
N ILE A 623 -21.60 26.32 -31.91
CA ILE A 623 -22.11 25.90 -30.59
C ILE A 623 -22.38 24.38 -30.51
N PRO A 624 -23.00 23.72 -31.50
CA PRO A 624 -23.17 22.26 -31.46
C PRO A 624 -21.83 21.51 -31.35
N ALA A 625 -20.78 21.99 -32.02
CA ALA A 625 -19.43 21.42 -31.92
C ALA A 625 -18.81 21.65 -30.53
N TYR A 626 -18.97 22.86 -29.96
CA TYR A 626 -18.52 23.16 -28.59
C TYR A 626 -19.18 22.24 -27.55
N LEU A 627 -20.50 22.02 -27.63
CA LEU A 627 -21.21 21.13 -26.70
C LEU A 627 -20.70 19.68 -26.81
N PHE A 628 -20.43 19.21 -28.03
CA PHE A 628 -19.86 17.88 -28.26
C PHE A 628 -18.44 17.77 -27.71
N MET A 629 -17.57 18.74 -28.01
CA MET A 629 -16.19 18.76 -27.51
C MET A 629 -16.13 18.85 -25.98
N GLY A 630 -17.07 19.55 -25.33
CA GLY A 630 -17.19 19.58 -23.88
C GLY A 630 -17.44 18.19 -23.27
N VAL A 631 -18.27 17.36 -23.92
CA VAL A 631 -18.49 15.96 -23.52
C VAL A 631 -17.20 15.14 -23.67
N ILE A 632 -16.48 15.31 -24.78
CA ILE A 632 -15.22 14.59 -25.02
C ILE A 632 -14.14 15.00 -24.03
N VAL A 633 -14.01 16.29 -23.70
CA VAL A 633 -13.10 16.78 -22.65
C VAL A 633 -13.44 16.15 -21.31
N ALA A 634 -14.72 16.10 -20.94
CA ALA A 634 -15.15 15.46 -19.69
C ALA A 634 -14.78 13.98 -19.63
N LEU A 635 -14.97 13.24 -20.72
CA LEU A 635 -14.57 11.83 -20.82
C LEU A 635 -13.05 11.66 -20.75
N PHE A 636 -12.29 12.42 -21.54
CA PHE A 636 -10.83 12.31 -21.64
C PHE A 636 -10.13 12.66 -20.33
N VAL A 637 -10.45 13.82 -19.76
CA VAL A 637 -9.81 14.29 -18.52
C VAL A 637 -10.18 13.40 -17.33
N GLY A 638 -11.45 12.98 -17.22
CA GLY A 638 -11.89 12.06 -16.16
C GLY A 638 -11.19 10.69 -16.24
N LEU A 639 -11.04 10.13 -17.44
CA LEU A 639 -10.32 8.86 -17.63
C LEU A 639 -8.85 8.97 -17.24
N ILE A 640 -8.13 9.99 -17.76
CA ILE A 640 -6.67 10.09 -17.54
C ILE A 640 -6.34 10.30 -16.07
N ILE A 641 -7.06 11.18 -15.37
CA ILE A 641 -6.77 11.49 -13.96
C ILE A 641 -7.00 10.28 -13.05
N SER A 642 -7.99 9.44 -13.37
CA SER A 642 -8.35 8.28 -12.55
C SER A 642 -7.62 6.98 -12.94
N ALA A 643 -7.05 6.91 -14.13
CA ALA A 643 -6.45 5.69 -14.68
C ALA A 643 -5.21 5.17 -13.92
N GLU A 644 -4.49 6.00 -13.18
CA GLU A 644 -3.28 5.59 -12.44
C GLU A 644 -3.54 5.32 -10.93
N ASP A 645 -4.70 5.72 -10.41
CA ASP A 645 -4.91 5.88 -8.97
C ASP A 645 -4.85 4.57 -8.16
N ILE A 646 -5.40 3.46 -8.67
CA ILE A 646 -5.35 2.15 -8.00
C ILE A 646 -4.04 1.44 -8.32
N PHE A 647 -3.53 1.61 -9.54
CA PHE A 647 -2.27 1.02 -9.98
C PHE A 647 -1.11 1.44 -9.07
N ARG A 648 -1.00 2.74 -8.77
CA ARG A 648 0.05 3.32 -7.92
C ARG A 648 0.00 2.79 -6.48
N ASP A 649 -1.18 2.65 -5.92
CA ASP A 649 -1.38 2.22 -4.52
C ASP A 649 -1.25 0.71 -4.32
N ARG A 650 -1.19 -0.09 -5.40
CA ARG A 650 -1.27 -1.57 -5.35
C ARG A 650 -0.29 -2.21 -4.38
N LYS A 651 0.97 -1.76 -4.36
CA LYS A 651 1.98 -2.34 -3.46
C LYS A 651 1.64 -2.02 -1.99
N ILE A 652 1.25 -0.79 -1.71
CA ILE A 652 0.82 -0.34 -0.37
C ILE A 652 -0.42 -1.14 0.08
N LEU A 653 -1.41 -1.34 -0.79
CA LEU A 653 -2.60 -2.15 -0.49
C LEU A 653 -2.24 -3.60 -0.16
N LYS A 654 -1.26 -4.19 -0.87
CA LYS A 654 -0.78 -5.54 -0.57
C LYS A 654 -0.17 -5.63 0.83
N ARG A 655 0.61 -4.63 1.24
CA ARG A 655 1.11 -4.51 2.62
C ARG A 655 -0.02 -4.35 3.63
N GLU A 656 -0.97 -3.46 3.36
CA GLU A 656 -2.10 -3.19 4.26
C GLU A 656 -3.09 -4.35 4.34
N SER A 657 -2.98 -5.36 3.46
CA SER A 657 -3.84 -6.55 3.52
C SER A 657 -3.69 -7.34 4.82
N PHE A 658 -2.52 -7.30 5.47
CA PHE A 658 -2.28 -7.91 6.79
C PHE A 658 -3.11 -7.26 7.91
N LEU A 659 -3.56 -6.02 7.72
CA LEU A 659 -4.45 -5.29 8.63
C LEU A 659 -5.94 -5.61 8.39
N ARG A 660 -6.25 -6.38 7.33
CA ARG A 660 -7.60 -6.73 6.89
C ARG A 660 -8.54 -5.53 6.74
N LEU A 661 -8.02 -4.38 6.30
CA LEU A 661 -8.80 -3.14 6.15
C LEU A 661 -9.97 -3.28 5.16
N ASN A 662 -10.92 -2.33 5.23
CA ASN A 662 -12.16 -2.41 4.49
C ASN A 662 -11.86 -1.90 3.09
N LYS A 663 -11.82 -2.84 2.16
CA LYS A 663 -11.58 -2.61 0.73
C LYS A 663 -12.58 -1.60 0.16
N ILE A 664 -13.85 -1.64 0.58
CA ILE A 664 -14.89 -0.71 0.14
C ILE A 664 -14.61 0.71 0.65
N SER A 665 -14.20 0.86 1.92
CA SER A 665 -13.86 2.17 2.48
C SER A 665 -12.73 2.85 1.72
N TYR A 666 -11.73 2.09 1.26
CA TYR A 666 -10.67 2.59 0.39
C TYR A 666 -11.22 3.04 -0.97
N LEU A 667 -11.99 2.19 -1.67
CA LEU A 667 -12.54 2.54 -2.98
C LEU A 667 -13.47 3.76 -2.91
N GLN A 668 -14.33 3.81 -1.90
CA GLN A 668 -15.21 4.96 -1.67
C GLN A 668 -14.43 6.24 -1.45
N SER A 669 -13.29 6.20 -0.73
CA SER A 669 -12.46 7.39 -0.53
C SER A 669 -11.87 7.93 -1.85
N LYS A 670 -11.52 7.02 -2.78
CA LYS A 670 -11.02 7.39 -4.11
C LYS A 670 -12.13 8.00 -4.96
N ILE A 671 -13.29 7.33 -5.01
CA ILE A 671 -14.46 7.80 -5.76
C ILE A 671 -14.91 9.17 -5.24
N PHE A 672 -14.98 9.34 -3.91
CA PHE A 672 -15.34 10.59 -3.28
C PHE A 672 -14.39 11.73 -3.68
N PHE A 673 -13.08 11.51 -3.61
CA PHE A 673 -12.09 12.49 -4.04
C PHE A 673 -12.24 12.87 -5.52
N LEU A 674 -12.35 11.88 -6.41
CA LEU A 674 -12.46 12.10 -7.86
C LEU A 674 -13.76 12.82 -8.23
N PHE A 675 -14.89 12.47 -7.62
CA PHE A 675 -16.17 13.14 -7.89
C PHE A 675 -16.15 14.60 -7.45
N ASN A 676 -15.57 14.92 -6.29
CA ASN A 676 -15.42 16.31 -5.85
C ASN A 676 -14.52 17.11 -6.80
N LEU A 677 -13.38 16.52 -7.20
CA LEU A 677 -12.48 17.14 -8.17
C LEU A 677 -13.20 17.42 -9.50
N SER A 678 -13.92 16.42 -10.02
CA SER A 678 -14.67 16.55 -11.26
C SER A 678 -15.87 17.50 -11.19
N ALA A 679 -16.52 17.62 -10.03
CA ALA A 679 -17.58 18.61 -9.82
C ALA A 679 -17.04 20.04 -9.97
N ILE A 680 -15.85 20.31 -9.42
CA ILE A 680 -15.15 21.59 -9.56
C ILE A 680 -14.69 21.81 -11.00
N GLN A 681 -14.07 20.80 -11.62
CA GLN A 681 -13.61 20.87 -13.02
C GLN A 681 -14.76 21.15 -13.99
N ALA A 682 -15.89 20.44 -13.85
CA ALA A 682 -17.08 20.67 -14.65
C ALA A 682 -17.64 22.08 -14.44
N LEU A 683 -17.66 22.57 -13.19
CA LEU A 683 -18.14 23.93 -12.89
C LEU A 683 -17.27 24.98 -13.56
N LEU A 684 -15.95 24.85 -13.45
CA LEU A 684 -15.01 25.78 -14.07
C LEU A 684 -15.11 25.75 -15.60
N PHE A 685 -15.24 24.56 -16.20
CA PHE A 685 -15.44 24.41 -17.64
C PHE A 685 -16.68 25.19 -18.11
N VAL A 686 -17.81 24.95 -17.44
CA VAL A 686 -19.10 25.51 -17.82
C VAL A 686 -19.13 27.02 -17.61
N VAL A 687 -18.67 27.51 -16.44
CA VAL A 687 -18.69 28.94 -16.13
C VAL A 687 -17.84 29.72 -17.12
N LEU A 688 -16.60 29.28 -17.40
CA LEU A 688 -15.70 29.99 -18.31
C LEU A 688 -16.17 29.90 -19.77
N GLY A 689 -16.52 28.69 -20.23
CA GLY A 689 -16.91 28.50 -21.62
C GLY A 689 -18.23 29.19 -21.96
N ASN A 690 -19.23 29.10 -21.07
CA ASN A 690 -20.50 29.80 -21.27
C ASN A 690 -20.35 31.33 -21.18
N TRP A 691 -19.45 31.83 -20.32
CA TRP A 691 -19.16 33.26 -20.22
C TRP A 691 -18.55 33.80 -21.52
N ILE A 692 -17.55 33.12 -22.09
CA ILE A 692 -16.89 33.54 -23.34
C ILE A 692 -17.86 33.52 -24.52
N LEU A 693 -18.71 32.49 -24.60
CA LEU A 693 -19.69 32.30 -25.68
C LEU A 693 -20.98 33.10 -25.48
N GLY A 694 -21.21 33.68 -24.29
CA GLY A 694 -22.43 34.43 -23.98
C GLY A 694 -23.68 33.56 -23.76
N ILE A 695 -23.53 32.29 -23.39
CA ILE A 695 -24.66 31.37 -23.13
C ILE A 695 -25.28 31.71 -21.77
N LYS A 696 -26.50 32.27 -21.77
CA LYS A 696 -27.19 32.72 -20.54
C LYS A 696 -28.12 31.65 -19.96
N GLY A 697 -28.08 31.46 -18.64
CA GLY A 697 -29.07 30.66 -17.88
C GLY A 697 -28.95 29.14 -17.95
N MET A 698 -27.92 28.60 -18.63
CA MET A 698 -27.78 27.15 -18.87
C MET A 698 -26.72 26.46 -17.99
N ASN A 699 -26.04 27.24 -17.13
CA ASN A 699 -24.90 26.76 -16.34
C ASN A 699 -25.22 25.52 -15.50
N PHE A 700 -26.34 25.50 -14.77
CA PHE A 700 -26.70 24.36 -13.93
C PHE A 700 -26.97 23.09 -14.75
N TYR A 701 -27.65 23.22 -15.89
CA TYR A 701 -27.95 22.07 -16.75
C TYR A 701 -26.69 21.50 -17.39
N PHE A 702 -25.79 22.36 -17.87
CA PHE A 702 -24.53 21.91 -18.44
C PHE A 702 -23.63 21.29 -17.37
N TRP A 703 -23.60 21.90 -16.18
CA TRP A 703 -22.82 21.41 -15.06
C TRP A 703 -23.23 20.01 -14.64
N ILE A 704 -24.53 19.75 -14.42
CA ILE A 704 -24.98 18.42 -13.97
C ILE A 704 -24.71 17.33 -15.02
N ILE A 705 -24.85 17.66 -16.32
CA ILE A 705 -24.59 16.71 -17.42
C ILE A 705 -23.10 16.41 -17.55
N LEU A 706 -22.25 17.45 -17.57
CA LEU A 706 -20.80 17.26 -17.67
C LEU A 706 -20.24 16.61 -16.41
N PHE A 707 -20.71 16.98 -15.21
CA PHE A 707 -20.33 16.32 -13.96
C PHE A 707 -20.67 14.82 -13.98
N SER A 708 -21.85 14.46 -14.47
CA SER A 708 -22.24 13.04 -14.61
C SER A 708 -21.36 12.31 -15.62
N THR A 709 -20.96 12.99 -16.69
CA THR A 709 -20.04 12.46 -17.72
C THR A 709 -18.63 12.24 -17.16
N PHE A 710 -18.08 13.22 -16.42
CA PHE A 710 -16.82 13.07 -15.71
C PHE A 710 -16.87 11.93 -14.69
N SER A 711 -17.98 11.81 -13.94
CA SER A 711 -18.15 10.76 -12.93
C SER A 711 -18.13 9.36 -13.56
N PHE A 712 -18.82 9.19 -14.69
CA PHE A 712 -18.75 7.97 -15.49
C PHE A 712 -17.31 7.67 -15.92
N ALA A 713 -16.61 8.66 -16.48
CA ALA A 713 -15.22 8.54 -16.93
C ALA A 713 -14.26 8.16 -15.79
N ASN A 714 -14.43 8.75 -14.60
CA ASN A 714 -13.63 8.44 -13.42
C ASN A 714 -13.75 6.97 -13.00
N ILE A 715 -14.96 6.41 -13.00
CA ILE A 715 -15.17 5.01 -12.63
C ILE A 715 -14.57 4.07 -13.68
N VAL A 716 -14.72 4.40 -14.97
CA VAL A 716 -14.08 3.63 -16.04
C VAL A 716 -12.55 3.68 -15.94
N GLY A 717 -11.97 4.84 -15.61
CA GLY A 717 -10.52 4.96 -15.44
C GLY A 717 -10.02 4.17 -14.22
N LEU A 718 -10.73 4.21 -13.08
CA LEU A 718 -10.44 3.34 -11.94
C LEU A 718 -10.53 1.84 -12.30
N LEU A 719 -11.51 1.46 -13.14
CA LEU A 719 -11.64 0.09 -13.63
C LEU A 719 -10.42 -0.34 -14.45
N ILE A 720 -9.98 0.50 -15.39
CA ILE A 720 -8.76 0.27 -16.19
C ILE A 720 -7.54 0.16 -15.25
N SER A 721 -7.41 1.05 -14.27
CA SER A 721 -6.35 1.05 -13.26
C SER A 721 -6.27 -0.26 -12.47
N SER A 722 -7.44 -0.82 -12.13
CA SER A 722 -7.55 -2.09 -11.41
C SER A 722 -7.22 -3.30 -12.28
N LEU A 723 -7.68 -3.32 -13.55
CA LEU A 723 -7.51 -4.45 -14.47
C LEU A 723 -6.04 -4.69 -14.84
N PHE A 724 -5.34 -3.65 -15.27
CA PHE A 724 -4.03 -3.81 -15.91
C PHE A 724 -2.85 -3.71 -14.95
N ASN A 725 -1.71 -4.29 -15.35
CA ASN A 725 -0.49 -4.36 -14.54
C ASN A 725 0.65 -3.49 -15.09
N SER A 726 0.39 -2.64 -16.09
CA SER A 726 1.38 -1.75 -16.69
C SER A 726 0.75 -0.39 -16.97
N ILE A 727 1.46 0.68 -16.61
CA ILE A 727 1.07 2.07 -16.88
C ILE A 727 0.98 2.31 -18.40
N VAL A 728 1.89 1.74 -19.19
CA VAL A 728 1.91 1.90 -20.66
C VAL A 728 0.63 1.33 -21.28
N VAL A 729 0.20 0.14 -20.83
CA VAL A 729 -1.03 -0.50 -21.34
C VAL A 729 -2.26 0.34 -20.96
N ILE A 730 -2.28 0.90 -19.75
CA ILE A 730 -3.36 1.77 -19.29
C ILE A 730 -3.50 2.98 -20.23
N TYR A 731 -2.40 3.65 -20.59
CA TYR A 731 -2.45 4.82 -21.47
C TYR A 731 -2.81 4.50 -22.92
N ILE A 732 -2.44 3.32 -23.46
CA ILE A 732 -2.85 2.88 -24.80
C ILE A 732 -4.37 2.65 -24.89
N LEU A 733 -5.01 2.24 -23.80
CA LEU A 733 -6.45 1.94 -23.77
C LEU A 733 -7.33 3.19 -23.71
N VAL A 734 -6.83 4.32 -23.20
CA VAL A 734 -7.62 5.55 -23.10
C VAL A 734 -8.11 6.04 -24.48
N PRO A 735 -7.26 6.18 -25.52
CA PRO A 735 -7.73 6.49 -26.87
C PRO A 735 -8.69 5.44 -27.45
N LEU A 736 -8.42 4.15 -27.22
CA LEU A 736 -9.28 3.06 -27.70
C LEU A 736 -10.68 3.10 -27.09
N PHE A 737 -10.82 3.64 -25.88
CA PHE A 737 -12.12 3.91 -25.28
C PHE A 737 -12.80 5.14 -25.88
N ILE A 738 -12.05 6.20 -26.18
CA ILE A 738 -12.60 7.50 -26.60
C ILE A 738 -13.02 7.52 -28.07
N VAL A 739 -12.27 6.86 -28.96
CA VAL A 739 -12.58 6.85 -30.40
C VAL A 739 -14.00 6.31 -30.69
N PRO A 740 -14.46 5.19 -30.11
CA PRO A 740 -15.84 4.75 -30.23
C PRO A 740 -16.86 5.74 -29.68
N GLN A 741 -16.55 6.41 -28.56
CA GLN A 741 -17.42 7.44 -27.97
C GLN A 741 -17.58 8.64 -28.92
N ILE A 742 -16.55 8.98 -29.69
CA ILE A 742 -16.63 10.05 -30.70
C ILE A 742 -17.50 9.59 -31.87
N LEU A 743 -17.18 8.44 -32.46
CA LEU A 743 -17.80 7.93 -33.68
C LEU A 743 -19.30 7.62 -33.49
N LEU A 744 -19.66 6.98 -32.38
CA LEU A 744 -21.00 6.44 -32.12
C LEU A 744 -21.87 7.38 -31.26
N SER A 745 -21.49 8.65 -31.16
CA SER A 745 -22.25 9.69 -30.45
C SER A 745 -23.50 10.16 -31.19
N GLY A 746 -23.54 10.01 -32.52
CA GLY A 746 -24.57 10.57 -33.40
C GLY A 746 -24.26 11.96 -33.94
N THR A 747 -23.15 12.59 -33.51
CA THR A 747 -22.73 13.93 -33.95
C THR A 747 -21.81 13.88 -35.17
N MET A 748 -20.72 13.10 -35.09
CA MET A 748 -19.73 13.01 -36.18
C MET A 748 -20.27 12.21 -37.37
N VAL A 749 -20.98 11.12 -37.07
CA VAL A 749 -21.67 10.29 -38.06
C VAL A 749 -23.14 10.17 -37.63
N PRO A 750 -24.09 10.73 -38.40
CA PRO A 750 -25.51 10.56 -38.13
C PRO A 750 -25.91 9.08 -38.08
N PHE A 751 -26.78 8.70 -37.15
CA PHE A 751 -27.16 7.29 -36.97
C PHE A 751 -27.79 6.65 -38.22
N ASP A 752 -28.53 7.44 -39.01
CA ASP A 752 -29.14 6.99 -40.28
C ASP A 752 -28.12 6.76 -41.40
N LYS A 753 -26.85 7.14 -41.21
CA LYS A 753 -25.73 6.95 -42.16
C LYS A 753 -24.72 5.89 -41.69
N LEU A 754 -25.03 5.13 -40.64
CA LEU A 754 -24.20 4.01 -40.20
C LEU A 754 -24.32 2.81 -41.15
N ASN A 755 -23.57 1.74 -40.88
CA ASN A 755 -23.73 0.50 -41.62
C ASN A 755 -25.18 -0.02 -41.48
N GLU A 756 -25.81 -0.42 -42.58
CA GLU A 756 -27.21 -0.90 -42.64
C GLU A 756 -27.54 -1.99 -41.62
N LYS A 757 -26.57 -2.84 -41.25
CA LYS A 757 -26.74 -3.88 -40.22
C LYS A 757 -26.99 -3.34 -38.80
N VAL A 758 -26.65 -2.07 -38.57
CA VAL A 758 -26.67 -1.42 -37.25
C VAL A 758 -27.74 -0.31 -37.18
N ILE A 759 -28.20 0.19 -38.33
CA ILE A 759 -29.23 1.24 -38.42
C ILE A 759 -30.55 0.72 -37.84
N HIS A 760 -31.26 1.61 -37.14
CA HIS A 760 -32.65 1.40 -36.74
C HIS A 760 -33.43 2.68 -37.06
N ASP A 761 -34.52 2.57 -37.81
CA ASP A 761 -35.18 3.77 -38.37
C ASP A 761 -35.97 4.58 -37.32
N GLU A 762 -36.51 3.90 -36.30
CA GLU A 762 -37.34 4.52 -35.25
C GLU A 762 -36.59 4.94 -33.97
N PHE A 763 -35.48 4.27 -33.64
CA PHE A 763 -34.77 4.47 -32.36
C PHE A 763 -33.28 4.61 -32.62
N VAL A 764 -32.57 5.22 -31.67
CA VAL A 764 -31.10 5.20 -31.70
C VAL A 764 -30.58 3.76 -31.69
N PRO A 765 -29.60 3.40 -32.54
CA PRO A 765 -28.96 2.08 -32.54
C PRO A 765 -28.45 1.67 -31.16
N VAL A 766 -28.50 0.38 -30.86
CA VAL A 766 -28.05 -0.15 -29.56
C VAL A 766 -26.58 0.21 -29.29
N VAL A 767 -25.74 0.23 -30.32
CA VAL A 767 -24.33 0.66 -30.20
C VAL A 767 -24.19 2.11 -29.72
N GLY A 768 -25.13 2.99 -30.10
CA GLY A 768 -25.19 4.37 -29.60
C GLY A 768 -25.79 4.47 -28.20
N ASP A 769 -26.75 3.60 -27.86
CA ASP A 769 -27.31 3.51 -26.50
C ASP A 769 -26.26 3.07 -25.46
N VAL A 770 -25.18 2.39 -25.87
CA VAL A 770 -24.04 2.01 -25.00
C VAL A 770 -23.05 3.17 -24.80
N MET A 771 -23.07 4.21 -25.63
CA MET A 771 -22.12 5.32 -25.55
C MET A 771 -22.59 6.40 -24.57
N ALA A 772 -21.77 6.70 -23.55
CA ALA A 772 -22.04 7.78 -22.62
C ALA A 772 -22.05 9.15 -23.32
N SER A 773 -21.17 9.33 -24.32
CA SER A 773 -21.09 10.57 -25.10
C SER A 773 -22.43 10.92 -25.77
N ARG A 774 -23.14 9.92 -26.32
CA ARG A 774 -24.46 10.08 -26.95
C ARG A 774 -25.46 10.65 -25.95
N TRP A 775 -25.55 10.08 -24.75
CA TRP A 775 -26.52 10.49 -23.74
C TRP A 775 -26.23 11.91 -23.23
N ALA A 776 -24.96 12.22 -22.98
CA ALA A 776 -24.52 13.53 -22.53
C ALA A 776 -24.76 14.61 -23.60
N TYR A 777 -24.39 14.34 -24.86
CA TYR A 777 -24.55 15.28 -25.95
C TYR A 777 -26.03 15.58 -26.24
N GLU A 778 -26.86 14.55 -26.36
CA GLU A 778 -28.31 14.71 -26.55
C GLU A 778 -28.93 15.53 -25.42
N ALA A 779 -28.50 15.32 -24.16
CA ALA A 779 -28.99 16.08 -23.02
C ALA A 779 -28.59 17.57 -23.10
N LEU A 780 -27.35 17.88 -23.51
CA LEU A 780 -26.88 19.26 -23.69
C LEU A 780 -27.65 19.97 -24.80
N VAL A 781 -27.76 19.36 -25.98
CA VAL A 781 -28.43 19.94 -27.14
C VAL A 781 -29.92 20.16 -26.86
N VAL A 782 -30.62 19.14 -26.35
CA VAL A 782 -32.06 19.24 -26.06
C VAL A 782 -32.33 20.24 -24.95
N SER A 783 -31.48 20.30 -23.91
CA SER A 783 -31.65 21.28 -22.83
C SER A 783 -31.40 22.71 -23.31
N GLN A 784 -30.35 22.94 -24.10
CA GLN A 784 -30.03 24.25 -24.68
C GLN A 784 -31.17 24.74 -25.58
N PHE A 785 -31.77 23.88 -26.40
CA PHE A 785 -32.89 24.27 -27.25
C PHE A 785 -34.20 24.44 -26.46
N LYS A 786 -34.60 23.46 -25.64
CA LYS A 786 -35.93 23.46 -24.99
C LYS A 786 -36.04 24.45 -23.82
N LYS A 787 -34.96 24.65 -23.05
CA LYS A 787 -35.01 25.36 -21.77
C LYS A 787 -34.49 26.79 -21.81
N ASN A 788 -33.90 27.25 -22.92
CA ASN A 788 -33.46 28.64 -23.02
C ASN A 788 -34.62 29.61 -22.83
N LYS A 789 -34.31 30.84 -22.39
CA LYS A 789 -35.31 31.82 -21.99
C LYS A 789 -36.30 32.18 -23.11
N PHE A 790 -35.88 32.07 -24.37
CA PHE A 790 -36.70 32.38 -25.53
C PHE A 790 -37.64 31.20 -25.88
N GLN A 791 -37.06 30.04 -26.21
CA GLN A 791 -37.78 28.87 -26.70
C GLN A 791 -38.72 28.25 -25.66
N LYS A 792 -38.43 28.44 -24.36
CA LYS A 792 -39.32 27.95 -23.28
C LYS A 792 -40.76 28.46 -23.42
N ASN A 793 -40.94 29.66 -23.96
CA ASN A 793 -42.26 30.28 -24.15
C ASN A 793 -43.04 29.64 -25.32
N TYR A 794 -42.34 29.20 -26.36
CA TYR A 794 -42.94 28.69 -27.60
C TYR A 794 -42.98 27.16 -27.69
N PHE A 795 -42.10 26.45 -26.99
CA PHE A 795 -41.85 25.02 -27.19
C PHE A 795 -43.11 24.14 -27.15
N LYS A 796 -44.03 24.39 -26.21
CA LYS A 796 -45.26 23.60 -26.08
C LYS A 796 -46.16 23.76 -27.32
N PHE A 797 -46.28 25.00 -27.80
CA PHE A 797 -47.08 25.34 -28.97
C PHE A 797 -46.42 24.87 -30.26
N ASP A 798 -45.11 25.07 -30.40
CA ASP A 798 -44.34 24.58 -31.55
C ASP A 798 -44.45 23.06 -31.68
N LYS A 799 -44.41 22.32 -30.56
CA LYS A 799 -44.62 20.87 -30.55
C LYS A 799 -46.00 20.46 -31.07
N GLN A 800 -47.04 21.19 -30.69
CA GLN A 800 -48.42 20.91 -31.13
C GLN A 800 -48.65 21.32 -32.60
N ASP A 801 -48.14 22.48 -32.99
CA ASP A 801 -48.20 23.00 -34.36
C ASP A 801 -47.49 22.05 -35.32
N SER A 802 -46.27 21.65 -34.97
CA SER A 802 -45.46 20.68 -35.68
C SER A 802 -46.16 19.32 -35.85
N TYR A 803 -46.90 18.85 -34.85
CA TYR A 803 -47.70 17.62 -34.96
C TYR A 803 -48.87 17.79 -35.93
N ALA A 804 -49.65 18.87 -35.80
CA ALA A 804 -50.80 19.13 -36.66
C ALA A 804 -50.39 19.36 -38.12
N ARG A 805 -49.35 20.17 -38.37
CA ARG A 805 -48.81 20.44 -39.71
C ARG A 805 -48.29 19.18 -40.38
N PHE A 806 -47.59 18.31 -39.64
CA PHE A 806 -47.12 17.04 -40.22
C PHE A 806 -48.29 16.19 -40.72
N ASN A 807 -49.37 16.12 -39.94
CA ASN A 807 -50.55 15.35 -40.33
C ASN A 807 -51.23 15.93 -41.58
N VAL A 808 -51.36 17.26 -41.65
CA VAL A 808 -52.00 17.95 -42.79
C VAL A 808 -51.14 17.88 -44.06
N LEU A 809 -49.82 18.10 -43.94
CA LEU A 809 -48.93 18.25 -45.09
C LEU A 809 -48.37 16.94 -45.63
N PHE A 810 -48.25 15.91 -44.78
CA PHE A 810 -47.58 14.66 -45.16
C PHE A 810 -48.46 13.42 -44.92
N LEU A 811 -48.95 13.20 -43.69
CA LEU A 811 -49.64 11.95 -43.35
C LEU A 811 -50.99 11.79 -44.09
N ILE A 812 -51.88 12.78 -44.00
CA ILE A 812 -53.21 12.70 -44.59
C ILE A 812 -53.15 12.62 -46.13
N PRO A 813 -52.31 13.41 -46.83
CA PRO A 813 -52.09 13.24 -48.26
C PRO A 813 -51.66 11.82 -48.64
N GLU A 814 -50.67 11.24 -47.94
CA GLU A 814 -50.20 9.88 -48.22
C GLU A 814 -51.29 8.82 -47.99
N ILE A 815 -52.08 8.97 -46.92
CA ILE A 815 -53.21 8.08 -46.64
C ILE A 815 -54.27 8.23 -47.75
N LYS A 816 -54.55 9.44 -48.23
CA LYS A 816 -55.49 9.68 -49.33
C LYS A 816 -55.00 9.09 -50.66
N GLU A 817 -53.71 9.18 -50.94
CA GLU A 817 -53.09 8.55 -52.10
C GLU A 817 -53.23 7.03 -52.03
N THR A 818 -52.86 6.43 -50.89
CA THR A 818 -53.04 4.98 -50.66
C THR A 818 -54.51 4.56 -50.78
N LEU A 819 -55.45 5.40 -50.31
CA LEU A 819 -56.89 5.15 -50.40
C LEU A 819 -57.37 5.19 -51.87
N ASN A 820 -56.82 6.08 -52.69
CA ASN A 820 -57.10 6.12 -54.12
C ASN A 820 -56.52 4.89 -54.81
N ASP A 821 -55.30 4.46 -54.48
CA ASP A 821 -54.69 3.24 -55.03
C ASP A 821 -55.56 2.00 -54.73
N LEU A 822 -56.08 1.89 -53.51
CA LEU A 822 -57.01 0.82 -53.12
C LEU A 822 -58.36 0.92 -53.85
N HIS A 823 -58.86 2.14 -54.07
CA HIS A 823 -60.08 2.38 -54.83
C HIS A 823 -59.94 1.96 -56.30
N ASP A 824 -58.81 2.28 -56.92
CA ASP A 824 -58.48 1.92 -58.30
C ASP A 824 -58.24 0.41 -58.42
N ALA A 825 -57.54 -0.21 -57.47
CA ALA A 825 -57.35 -1.67 -57.44
C ALA A 825 -58.67 -2.44 -57.26
N LEU A 826 -59.63 -1.92 -56.49
CA LEU A 826 -60.99 -2.46 -56.40
C LEU A 826 -61.74 -2.36 -57.73
N ARG A 827 -61.52 -1.29 -58.49
CA ARG A 827 -62.14 -1.09 -59.81
C ARG A 827 -61.54 -2.03 -60.87
N GLU A 828 -60.24 -2.27 -60.81
CA GLU A 828 -59.50 -3.11 -61.75
C GLU A 828 -59.55 -4.61 -61.41
N GLY A 829 -60.00 -4.97 -60.20
CA GLY A 829 -60.11 -6.36 -59.74
C GLY A 829 -58.81 -6.94 -59.18
N ASN A 830 -57.79 -6.11 -58.91
CA ASN A 830 -56.45 -6.53 -58.46
C ASN A 830 -56.20 -6.24 -56.96
N ILE A 831 -57.27 -6.19 -56.15
CA ILE A 831 -57.18 -5.77 -54.73
C ILE A 831 -56.26 -6.66 -53.88
N SER A 832 -56.14 -7.95 -54.22
CA SER A 832 -55.28 -8.92 -53.52
C SER A 832 -53.79 -8.56 -53.58
N GLU A 833 -53.35 -7.79 -54.58
CA GLU A 833 -51.96 -7.35 -54.72
C GLU A 833 -51.64 -6.13 -53.83
N GLN A 834 -52.64 -5.47 -53.24
CA GLN A 834 -52.51 -4.24 -52.45
C GLN A 834 -52.42 -4.47 -50.94
N GLN A 835 -52.02 -5.67 -50.50
CA GLN A 835 -52.00 -6.06 -49.09
C GLN A 835 -51.13 -5.14 -48.22
N ASP A 836 -49.99 -4.66 -48.73
CA ASP A 836 -49.11 -3.73 -48.02
C ASP A 836 -49.73 -2.33 -47.85
N ASN A 837 -50.44 -1.85 -48.87
CA ASN A 837 -51.14 -0.57 -48.86
C ASN A 837 -52.35 -0.61 -47.92
N TYR A 838 -53.08 -1.74 -47.88
CA TYR A 838 -54.14 -1.95 -46.89
C TYR A 838 -53.60 -1.99 -45.46
N LEU A 839 -52.52 -2.74 -45.21
CA LEU A 839 -51.91 -2.80 -43.88
C LEU A 839 -51.35 -1.44 -43.44
N PHE A 840 -50.85 -0.63 -44.39
CA PHE A 840 -50.43 0.73 -44.13
C PHE A 840 -51.62 1.63 -43.74
N LEU A 841 -52.70 1.58 -44.52
CA LEU A 841 -53.93 2.32 -44.26
C LEU A 841 -54.48 2.00 -42.86
N THR A 842 -54.67 0.72 -42.53
CA THR A 842 -55.22 0.30 -41.22
C THR A 842 -54.31 0.71 -40.06
N ASN A 843 -52.99 0.55 -40.19
CA ASN A 843 -52.04 0.95 -39.16
C ASN A 843 -52.07 2.45 -38.86
N GLU A 844 -52.10 3.31 -39.88
CA GLU A 844 -52.11 4.77 -39.67
C GLU A 844 -53.50 5.27 -39.24
N LEU A 845 -54.59 4.69 -39.75
CA LEU A 845 -55.95 4.99 -39.27
C LEU A 845 -56.10 4.62 -37.80
N LYS A 846 -55.57 3.48 -37.36
CA LYS A 846 -55.58 3.07 -35.95
C LYS A 846 -54.84 4.06 -35.04
N LYS A 847 -53.78 4.72 -35.53
CA LYS A 847 -53.09 5.78 -34.76
C LYS A 847 -53.91 7.05 -34.69
N LEU A 848 -54.55 7.46 -35.79
CA LEU A 848 -55.40 8.66 -35.84
C LEU A 848 -56.69 8.48 -35.01
N SER A 849 -57.23 7.26 -35.00
CA SER A 849 -58.50 6.95 -34.34
C SER A 849 -58.43 6.92 -32.80
N VAL A 850 -57.22 6.81 -32.21
CA VAL A 850 -57.01 6.88 -30.75
C VAL A 850 -57.56 8.16 -30.13
N LEU A 851 -57.43 9.29 -30.84
CA LEU A 851 -57.87 10.60 -30.37
C LEU A 851 -59.17 11.07 -31.05
N ASN A 852 -59.51 10.50 -32.21
CA ASN A 852 -60.69 10.87 -33.00
C ASN A 852 -61.30 9.60 -33.60
N PRO A 853 -62.25 8.92 -32.92
CA PRO A 853 -62.81 7.67 -33.41
C PRO A 853 -63.47 7.83 -34.78
N ILE A 854 -63.39 6.78 -35.60
CA ILE A 854 -64.06 6.73 -36.90
C ILE A 854 -65.48 6.20 -36.66
N GLU A 855 -66.50 7.04 -36.89
CA GLU A 855 -67.90 6.65 -36.75
C GLU A 855 -68.35 5.81 -37.95
N GLY A 856 -68.95 4.64 -37.69
CA GLY A 856 -69.55 3.81 -38.75
C GLY A 856 -68.59 2.94 -39.57
N TYR A 857 -67.33 2.79 -39.13
CA TYR A 857 -66.34 1.91 -39.76
C TYR A 857 -65.90 0.79 -38.81
N GLU A 858 -65.99 -0.46 -39.27
CA GLU A 858 -65.38 -1.62 -38.63
C GLU A 858 -64.25 -2.15 -39.52
N GLU A 859 -63.09 -2.49 -38.92
CA GLU A 859 -61.92 -2.98 -39.65
C GLU A 859 -62.22 -4.38 -40.23
N THR A 860 -62.21 -4.52 -41.57
CA THR A 860 -62.53 -5.76 -42.29
C THR A 860 -61.28 -6.44 -42.88
N SER A 861 -61.43 -7.60 -43.54
CA SER A 861 -60.35 -8.20 -44.35
C SER A 861 -60.09 -7.36 -45.61
N LEU A 862 -58.90 -7.48 -46.22
CA LEU A 862 -58.62 -6.90 -47.54
C LEU A 862 -59.66 -7.32 -48.59
N ASP A 863 -60.06 -8.59 -48.56
CA ASP A 863 -61.00 -9.17 -49.52
C ASP A 863 -62.45 -8.71 -49.31
N ASP A 864 -62.77 -8.21 -48.11
CA ASP A 864 -64.11 -7.73 -47.73
C ASP A 864 -64.23 -6.19 -47.83
N LEU A 865 -63.20 -5.51 -48.31
CA LEU A 865 -63.14 -4.04 -48.39
C LEU A 865 -64.11 -3.51 -49.44
N SER A 866 -65.12 -2.73 -49.02
CA SER A 866 -66.13 -2.18 -49.93
C SER A 866 -65.89 -0.72 -50.32
N TYR A 867 -66.49 -0.28 -51.43
CA TYR A 867 -66.52 1.14 -51.82
C TYR A 867 -67.15 2.04 -50.75
N LYS A 868 -68.07 1.51 -49.94
CA LYS A 868 -68.71 2.23 -48.84
C LYS A 868 -67.68 2.53 -47.74
N ASP A 869 -66.84 1.57 -47.40
CA ASP A 869 -65.81 1.70 -46.37
C ASP A 869 -64.76 2.74 -46.78
N LEU A 870 -64.29 2.70 -48.03
CA LEU A 870 -63.37 3.70 -48.56
C LEU A 870 -63.94 5.12 -48.53
N ASN A 871 -65.23 5.29 -48.80
CA ASN A 871 -65.90 6.60 -48.74
C ASN A 871 -66.01 7.11 -47.29
N ILE A 872 -66.37 6.24 -46.33
CA ILE A 872 -66.41 6.60 -44.90
C ILE A 872 -65.03 7.07 -44.42
N ILE A 873 -63.97 6.34 -44.79
CA ILE A 873 -62.59 6.71 -44.44
C ILE A 873 -62.21 8.05 -45.10
N LYS A 874 -62.59 8.28 -46.37
CA LYS A 874 -62.30 9.54 -47.08
C LYS A 874 -63.00 10.75 -46.44
N GLU A 875 -64.25 10.60 -46.01
CA GLU A 875 -64.99 11.64 -45.27
C GLU A 875 -64.34 11.92 -43.90
N TYR A 876 -64.01 10.86 -43.15
CA TYR A 876 -63.29 10.95 -41.88
C TYR A 876 -61.97 11.73 -42.02
N LEU A 877 -61.14 11.40 -43.02
CA LEU A 877 -59.88 12.09 -43.28
C LEU A 877 -60.09 13.56 -43.62
N THR A 878 -61.19 13.90 -44.32
CA THR A 878 -61.53 15.29 -44.67
C THR A 878 -61.94 16.07 -43.42
N LYS A 879 -62.77 15.49 -42.54
CA LYS A 879 -63.15 16.06 -41.25
C LYS A 879 -61.93 16.28 -40.36
N ILE A 880 -61.08 15.28 -40.20
CA ILE A 880 -59.84 15.39 -39.40
C ILE A 880 -58.87 16.42 -39.96
N ASN A 881 -58.70 16.49 -41.28
CA ASN A 881 -57.84 17.48 -41.90
C ASN A 881 -58.31 18.90 -41.54
N SER A 882 -59.62 19.16 -41.59
CA SER A 882 -60.19 20.45 -41.18
C SER A 882 -59.98 20.74 -39.69
N ASN A 883 -60.10 19.74 -38.81
CA ASN A 883 -59.82 19.87 -37.38
C ASN A 883 -58.36 20.24 -37.10
N PHE A 884 -57.41 19.61 -37.80
CA PHE A 884 -55.99 19.96 -37.67
C PHE A 884 -55.70 21.36 -38.20
N ILE A 885 -56.30 21.79 -39.31
CA ILE A 885 -56.17 23.17 -39.82
C ILE A 885 -56.70 24.18 -38.80
N ASN A 886 -57.88 23.93 -38.21
CA ASN A 886 -58.42 24.78 -37.14
C ASN A 886 -57.51 24.81 -35.91
N THR A 887 -56.89 23.68 -35.57
CA THR A 887 -55.91 23.60 -34.49
C THR A 887 -54.67 24.44 -34.79
N ILE A 888 -54.13 24.38 -36.02
CA ILE A 888 -52.99 25.19 -36.47
C ILE A 888 -53.33 26.69 -36.34
N ASN A 889 -54.49 27.12 -36.82
CA ASN A 889 -54.93 28.52 -36.73
C ASN A 889 -55.04 28.98 -35.26
N LYS A 890 -55.66 28.16 -34.40
CA LYS A 890 -55.76 28.44 -32.96
C LYS A 890 -54.39 28.55 -32.29
N ILE A 891 -53.45 27.67 -32.63
CA ILE A 891 -52.09 27.69 -32.08
C ILE A 891 -51.33 28.92 -32.59
N SER A 892 -51.50 29.32 -33.85
CA SER A 892 -50.89 30.53 -34.40
C SER A 892 -51.31 31.77 -33.60
N ILE A 893 -52.61 31.93 -33.35
CA ILE A 893 -53.15 33.04 -32.53
C ILE A 893 -52.54 33.04 -31.12
N GLN A 894 -52.39 31.86 -30.50
CA GLN A 894 -51.77 31.73 -29.18
C GLN A 894 -50.27 32.07 -29.19
N LYS A 895 -49.56 31.77 -30.28
CA LYS A 895 -48.15 32.15 -30.42
C LYS A 895 -48.01 33.66 -30.62
N ASP A 896 -48.87 34.25 -31.43
CA ASP A 896 -48.90 35.70 -31.67
C ASP A 896 -49.21 36.45 -30.37
N SER A 897 -50.15 35.97 -29.54
CA SER A 897 -50.42 36.57 -28.23
C SER A 897 -49.20 36.54 -27.30
N ILE A 898 -48.44 35.44 -27.28
CA ILE A 898 -47.20 35.33 -26.48
C ILE A 898 -46.14 36.31 -27.01
N THR A 899 -46.01 36.42 -28.34
CA THR A 899 -45.09 37.38 -28.95
C THR A 899 -45.47 38.81 -28.57
N HIS A 900 -46.75 39.18 -28.63
CA HIS A 900 -47.23 40.50 -28.20
C HIS A 900 -47.00 40.75 -26.71
N GLU A 901 -47.25 39.78 -25.84
CA GLU A 901 -46.96 39.88 -24.40
C GLU A 901 -45.47 40.11 -24.13
N LEU A 902 -44.59 39.38 -24.83
CA LEU A 902 -43.14 39.54 -24.68
C LEU A 902 -42.65 40.88 -25.22
N ILE A 903 -43.18 41.35 -26.36
CA ILE A 903 -42.87 42.68 -26.90
C ILE A 903 -43.31 43.76 -25.91
N ALA A 904 -44.52 43.66 -25.35
CA ALA A 904 -45.01 44.61 -24.36
C ALA A 904 -44.16 44.62 -23.07
N GLN A 905 -43.71 43.45 -22.60
CA GLN A 905 -42.83 43.33 -21.43
C GLN A 905 -41.42 43.88 -21.68
N LEU A 906 -40.87 43.69 -22.88
CA LEU A 906 -39.52 44.14 -23.24
C LEU A 906 -39.49 45.60 -23.70
N GLY A 907 -40.63 46.12 -24.17
CA GLY A 907 -40.87 47.51 -24.52
C GLY A 907 -41.05 47.77 -26.02
N ASP A 908 -40.33 47.04 -26.88
CA ASP A 908 -40.43 47.17 -28.34
C ASP A 908 -39.93 45.91 -29.07
N ILE A 909 -40.17 45.84 -30.39
CA ILE A 909 -39.81 44.72 -31.26
C ILE A 909 -38.29 44.54 -31.40
N ASP A 910 -37.52 45.62 -31.37
CA ASP A 910 -36.05 45.55 -31.45
C ASP A 910 -35.47 44.83 -30.22
N LYS A 911 -35.99 45.14 -29.03
CA LYS A 911 -35.60 44.47 -27.79
C LYS A 911 -36.06 43.01 -27.75
N TYR A 912 -37.18 42.68 -28.40
CA TYR A 912 -37.59 41.29 -28.60
C TYR A 912 -36.61 40.53 -29.50
N ASN A 913 -36.16 41.14 -30.60
CA ASN A 913 -35.16 40.55 -31.50
C ASN A 913 -33.81 40.38 -30.79
N GLU A 914 -33.38 41.36 -29.99
CA GLU A 914 -32.19 41.25 -29.15
C GLU A 914 -32.34 40.10 -28.14
N PHE A 915 -33.48 40.01 -27.44
CA PHE A 915 -33.76 38.91 -26.53
C PHE A 915 -33.70 37.54 -27.21
N LYS A 916 -34.23 37.41 -28.43
CA LYS A 916 -34.08 36.21 -29.26
C LYS A 916 -32.61 35.94 -29.58
N ASN A 917 -31.90 36.96 -30.05
CA ASN A 917 -30.51 36.88 -30.48
C ASN A 917 -29.55 36.48 -29.35
N GLU A 918 -29.85 36.86 -28.11
CA GLU A 918 -29.06 36.53 -26.93
C GLU A 918 -29.37 35.16 -26.31
N ASN A 919 -30.52 34.55 -26.62
CA ASN A 919 -30.98 33.34 -25.91
C ASN A 919 -31.21 32.13 -26.83
N SER A 920 -31.32 32.32 -28.14
CA SER A 920 -31.52 31.25 -29.12
C SER A 920 -30.30 31.08 -30.03
N ILE A 921 -30.21 29.93 -30.70
CA ILE A 921 -29.05 29.54 -31.54
C ILE A 921 -29.58 28.93 -32.84
N LYS A 922 -29.25 29.53 -33.99
CA LYS A 922 -29.74 29.10 -35.31
C LYS A 922 -29.24 27.70 -35.68
N SER A 923 -27.92 27.48 -35.61
CA SER A 923 -27.28 26.19 -35.93
C SER A 923 -27.82 25.02 -35.10
N LEU A 924 -28.03 25.25 -33.81
CA LEU A 924 -28.65 24.26 -32.91
C LEU A 924 -30.10 23.99 -33.30
N SER A 925 -30.85 25.01 -33.69
CA SER A 925 -32.23 24.88 -34.16
C SER A 925 -32.30 24.06 -35.44
N GLU A 926 -31.41 24.30 -36.40
CA GLU A 926 -31.33 23.52 -37.63
C GLU A 926 -31.03 22.05 -37.38
N LEU A 927 -30.14 21.76 -36.42
CA LEU A 927 -29.79 20.41 -35.99
C LEU A 927 -31.01 19.67 -35.39
N VAL A 928 -31.65 20.26 -34.37
CA VAL A 928 -32.76 19.59 -33.66
C VAL A 928 -34.07 19.55 -34.46
N LEU A 929 -34.19 20.42 -35.46
CA LEU A 929 -35.32 20.43 -36.39
C LEU A 929 -35.06 19.58 -37.64
N ASN A 930 -33.83 19.08 -37.82
CA ASN A 930 -33.40 18.31 -39.00
C ASN A 930 -33.68 19.03 -40.33
N ARG A 931 -33.44 20.36 -40.38
CA ARG A 931 -33.77 21.20 -41.55
C ARG A 931 -32.91 20.92 -42.79
N GLN A 932 -31.80 20.19 -42.62
CA GLN A 932 -30.86 19.86 -43.69
C GLN A 932 -31.21 18.53 -44.41
N SER A 933 -32.20 17.78 -43.92
CA SER A 933 -32.67 16.54 -44.55
C SER A 933 -33.82 16.80 -45.52
N PHE A 934 -33.71 16.29 -46.76
CA PHE A 934 -34.75 16.42 -47.80
C PHE A 934 -35.92 15.45 -47.64
N LYS A 935 -35.82 14.43 -46.79
CA LYS A 935 -36.89 13.45 -46.57
C LYS A 935 -37.63 13.74 -45.25
N PRO A 936 -38.88 14.24 -45.30
CA PRO A 936 -39.63 14.57 -44.09
C PRO A 936 -40.12 13.33 -43.32
N PHE A 937 -40.32 12.21 -44.03
CA PHE A 937 -40.68 10.91 -43.48
C PHE A 937 -40.13 9.77 -44.34
N ILE A 938 -40.20 8.55 -43.82
CA ILE A 938 -39.87 7.30 -44.52
C ILE A 938 -41.04 6.32 -44.34
N LYS A 939 -41.45 5.62 -45.40
CA LYS A 939 -42.40 4.50 -45.36
C LYS A 939 -41.62 3.21 -45.18
N LYS A 940 -41.81 2.51 -44.05
CA LYS A 940 -41.15 1.23 -43.76
C LYS A 940 -42.03 0.38 -42.84
N ASN A 941 -42.09 -0.94 -43.08
CA ASN A 941 -42.94 -1.88 -42.35
C ASN A 941 -44.42 -1.44 -42.31
N ASN A 942 -44.94 -0.98 -43.45
CA ASN A 942 -46.33 -0.50 -43.60
C ASN A 942 -46.71 0.57 -42.56
N LYS A 943 -45.77 1.47 -42.23
CA LYS A 943 -45.96 2.64 -41.35
C LYS A 943 -45.15 3.83 -41.84
N ILE A 944 -45.61 5.04 -41.49
CA ILE A 944 -44.84 6.27 -41.64
C ILE A 944 -43.97 6.50 -40.40
N ILE A 945 -42.68 6.70 -40.64
CA ILE A 945 -41.70 7.14 -39.64
C ILE A 945 -41.34 8.59 -39.95
N ARG A 946 -41.76 9.49 -39.06
CA ARG A 946 -41.46 10.92 -39.17
C ARG A 946 -39.98 11.18 -38.89
N LYS A 947 -39.30 11.92 -39.78
CA LYS A 947 -37.88 12.32 -39.66
C LYS A 947 -37.68 13.83 -39.52
N ILE A 948 -38.68 14.66 -39.85
CA ILE A 948 -38.65 16.12 -39.75
C ILE A 948 -39.02 16.64 -38.37
N GLU A 949 -38.19 17.50 -37.79
CA GLU A 949 -38.38 18.09 -36.45
C GLU A 949 -38.39 17.09 -35.28
N PRO A 950 -37.35 16.23 -35.15
CA PRO A 950 -37.31 15.15 -34.16
C PRO A 950 -37.56 15.62 -32.72
N ILE A 951 -37.13 16.83 -32.35
CA ILE A 951 -37.33 17.35 -30.99
C ILE A 951 -38.80 17.51 -30.60
N TYR A 952 -39.70 17.70 -31.57
CA TYR A 952 -41.13 17.83 -31.36
C TYR A 952 -41.89 16.50 -31.40
N HIS A 953 -41.25 15.42 -31.85
CA HIS A 953 -41.91 14.11 -31.88
C HIS A 953 -42.12 13.56 -30.49
N LEU A 954 -43.20 12.78 -30.33
CA LEU A 954 -43.42 11.97 -29.14
C LEU A 954 -42.59 10.69 -29.22
N ALA A 955 -41.98 10.29 -28.10
CA ALA A 955 -41.35 8.98 -28.00
C ALA A 955 -42.42 7.88 -28.01
N ASN A 956 -42.25 6.88 -28.88
CA ASN A 956 -43.17 5.76 -29.06
C ASN A 956 -42.88 4.58 -28.12
N SER A 957 -41.62 4.34 -27.76
CA SER A 957 -41.26 3.20 -26.90
C SER A 957 -41.65 3.41 -25.44
N ARG A 958 -42.17 2.36 -24.81
CA ARG A 958 -42.45 2.33 -23.36
C ARG A 958 -41.25 1.88 -22.52
N ILE A 959 -40.12 1.56 -23.15
CA ILE A 959 -38.90 1.02 -22.49
C ILE A 959 -37.80 2.11 -22.42
N GLY A 960 -38.13 3.37 -22.75
CA GLY A 960 -37.19 4.50 -22.69
C GLY A 960 -36.30 4.68 -23.92
N ARG A 961 -36.38 3.80 -24.93
CA ARG A 961 -35.75 4.03 -26.24
C ARG A 961 -36.52 5.10 -27.03
N ALA A 962 -35.79 5.97 -27.72
CA ALA A 962 -36.39 7.03 -28.52
C ALA A 962 -35.50 7.32 -29.73
N HIS A 963 -36.06 8.02 -30.71
CA HIS A 963 -35.29 8.63 -31.78
C HIS A 963 -34.31 9.66 -31.21
N PHE A 964 -33.24 9.94 -31.95
CA PHE A 964 -32.22 10.88 -31.51
C PHE A 964 -32.79 12.31 -31.39
N LEU A 965 -32.40 13.04 -30.34
CA LEU A 965 -32.83 14.41 -30.03
C LEU A 965 -34.31 14.53 -29.59
N ALA A 966 -34.93 13.43 -29.17
CA ALA A 966 -36.25 13.47 -28.56
C ALA A 966 -36.29 14.41 -27.34
N SER A 967 -37.37 15.16 -27.16
CA SER A 967 -37.51 16.10 -26.02
C SER A 967 -37.94 15.46 -24.70
N GLU A 968 -38.54 14.27 -24.78
CA GLU A 968 -39.02 13.45 -23.67
C GLU A 968 -38.89 11.96 -24.03
N LYS A 969 -38.72 11.13 -23.01
CA LYS A 969 -38.63 9.66 -23.11
C LYS A 969 -39.72 9.03 -22.23
N LYS A 970 -40.26 7.88 -22.62
CA LYS A 970 -41.35 7.21 -21.88
C LYS A 970 -40.89 5.92 -21.22
N ILE A 971 -41.24 5.75 -19.95
CA ILE A 971 -41.17 4.47 -19.23
C ILE A 971 -42.59 4.12 -18.81
N GLY A 972 -43.15 3.05 -19.38
CA GLY A 972 -44.56 2.71 -19.19
C GLY A 972 -45.46 3.85 -19.71
N SER A 973 -46.24 4.45 -18.80
CA SER A 973 -47.08 5.63 -19.07
C SER A 973 -46.43 6.96 -18.69
N ILE A 974 -45.28 6.95 -18.00
CA ILE A 974 -44.64 8.15 -17.46
C ILE A 974 -43.70 8.76 -18.50
N SER A 975 -43.88 10.04 -18.82
CA SER A 975 -42.97 10.82 -19.65
C SER A 975 -41.92 11.55 -18.79
N ILE A 976 -40.65 11.29 -19.06
CA ILE A 976 -39.50 11.88 -18.37
C ILE A 976 -38.76 12.81 -19.34
N SER A 977 -38.38 14.00 -18.88
CA SER A 977 -37.59 14.92 -19.69
C SER A 977 -36.23 14.30 -20.09
N THR A 978 -35.75 14.56 -21.30
CA THR A 978 -34.48 14.00 -21.81
C THR A 978 -33.29 14.30 -20.91
N ILE A 979 -33.22 15.50 -20.32
CA ILE A 979 -32.15 15.82 -19.36
C ILE A 979 -32.18 14.89 -18.14
N ALA A 980 -33.34 14.68 -17.52
CA ALA A 980 -33.44 13.83 -16.35
C ALA A 980 -33.16 12.36 -16.72
N PHE A 981 -33.77 11.87 -17.80
CA PHE A 981 -33.59 10.50 -18.25
C PHE A 981 -32.13 10.20 -18.60
N ASN A 982 -31.49 11.05 -19.42
CA ASN A 982 -30.12 10.83 -19.87
C ASN A 982 -29.12 10.89 -18.71
N THR A 983 -29.30 11.84 -17.79
CA THR A 983 -28.48 11.91 -16.58
C THR A 983 -28.66 10.66 -15.72
N ILE A 984 -29.89 10.16 -15.54
CA ILE A 984 -30.14 8.89 -14.83
C ILE A 984 -29.44 7.72 -15.51
N ILE A 985 -29.47 7.63 -16.85
CA ILE A 985 -28.77 6.58 -17.59
C ILE A 985 -27.24 6.68 -17.38
N LEU A 986 -26.66 7.87 -17.42
CA LEU A 986 -25.22 8.06 -17.12
C LEU A 986 -24.86 7.56 -15.71
N TRP A 987 -25.70 7.85 -14.70
CA TRP A 987 -25.51 7.35 -13.34
C TRP A 987 -25.73 5.85 -13.21
N LEU A 988 -26.68 5.27 -13.95
CA LEU A 988 -26.90 3.83 -14.00
C LEU A 988 -25.71 3.11 -14.64
N MET A 989 -25.16 3.64 -15.74
CA MET A 989 -23.92 3.15 -16.34
C MET A 989 -22.78 3.24 -15.32
N THR A 990 -22.63 4.38 -14.66
CA THR A 990 -21.61 4.60 -13.61
C THR A 990 -21.75 3.58 -12.47
N LEU A 991 -22.97 3.28 -12.03
CA LEU A 991 -23.25 2.29 -10.99
C LEU A 991 -22.87 0.87 -11.43
N ILE A 992 -23.21 0.48 -12.66
CA ILE A 992 -22.82 -0.83 -13.23
C ILE A 992 -21.30 -0.98 -13.22
N PHE A 993 -20.57 0.00 -13.75
CA PHE A 993 -19.10 -0.02 -13.76
C PHE A 993 -18.50 0.01 -12.35
N CYS A 994 -19.15 0.69 -11.40
CA CYS A 994 -18.75 0.70 -10.00
C CYS A 994 -18.90 -0.69 -9.35
N ILE A 995 -19.99 -1.40 -9.63
CA ILE A 995 -20.19 -2.79 -9.17
C ILE A 995 -19.10 -3.70 -9.76
N PHE A 996 -18.81 -3.59 -11.06
CA PHE A 996 -17.72 -4.33 -11.69
C PHE A 996 -16.35 -4.02 -11.04
N LEU A 997 -16.08 -2.75 -10.77
CA LEU A 997 -14.86 -2.32 -10.08
C LEU A 997 -14.73 -2.97 -8.70
N ILE A 998 -15.81 -2.99 -7.91
CA ILE A 998 -15.83 -3.61 -6.58
C ILE A 998 -15.55 -5.12 -6.70
N ILE A 999 -16.25 -5.83 -7.59
CA ILE A 999 -16.06 -7.28 -7.79
C ILE A 999 -14.61 -7.61 -8.16
N LEU A 1000 -14.05 -6.87 -9.12
CA LEU A 1000 -12.66 -7.06 -9.56
C LEU A 1000 -11.66 -6.74 -8.46
N PHE A 1001 -11.90 -5.67 -7.70
CA PHE A 1001 -11.03 -5.27 -6.61
C PHE A 1001 -10.95 -6.35 -5.51
N TYR A 1002 -12.08 -6.94 -5.13
CA TYR A 1002 -12.14 -8.05 -4.16
C TYR A 1002 -11.48 -9.35 -4.65
N ARG A 1003 -11.43 -9.57 -5.98
CA ARG A 1003 -10.77 -10.75 -6.55
C ARG A 1003 -9.24 -10.58 -6.59
N LYS A 1004 -8.76 -9.35 -6.73
CA LYS A 1004 -7.34 -9.04 -6.94
C LYS A 1004 -6.58 -8.76 -5.64
N PHE A 1005 -7.26 -8.14 -4.67
CA PHE A 1005 -6.78 -7.83 -3.32
C PHE A 1005 -7.68 -8.51 -2.33
#